data_AF-A0A0F0HVN3-F1
#
_entry.id   AF-A0A0F0HVN3-F1
#
_cell.length_a   1.000
_cell.length_b   1.000
_cell.length_c   1.000
_cell.angle_alpha   90.00
_cell.angle_beta   90.00
_cell.angle_gamma   90.00
#
_symmetry.space_group_name_H-M   'P 1'
#
loop_
_entity.id
_entity.type
_entity.pdbx_description
1 polymer ?
#
loop_
_entity_poly.entity_id
_entity_poly.type
_entity_poly.pdbx_seq_one_letter_code
_entity_poly.pdbx_strand_id
1 'polypeptide(L)'
;TTVHVTYRVVTEDDLDSAVSPVGRRIPDLRTYVLDGHGEPVPVGAVGELYVGGAGVARGYLNRPELTRERFLPDPFNDRPGERMYRTGDLARQLPDGSLEYLGRNDDQVKIRGFRIELGEIEAVLAEHRTVAQGVVLPQESGDSRTLVGYVCPSPEWLDEVAQEQNAALVEQWQQVFEDEYTGSLDAAPADDLNLAGWENSYTGGSIAESDMREWIDGTVRLIEDLRPKRLLEIGCGTGLLLYRYAGACDTVHAVDLSASALADVRSGVERRGWSHVTLAQGDALSAAALPEGGFDTIVINSVVQYFPNRRYLEEAVAGLLPLLSDGGRILIGDVRNLDLLSAHLGAVERSRAGSGTTAAALAAQLHRRRRHESELLLSPGYFARLNERFPEVGAVDLMVKRGVGDNEMLAYRYDVVLTRSAAPAAAPLPWLEVADLAALRDLLDGELPDRFGVTGLTNPRVREDVRVAEGVTVWSPNHEVAPLPGEARLSAADAEEVRELEALLRRAEELGYRVSATWSQSRLDGLDLVLGRGELPRVRARADYRAPQSANVPRLADLVPATAKLLREHLSARLPEYMVPSSFVLLEELPLTPNGKLDKRALPAADENAVAKEAYVEPRTEAQRTLCRMLESTLGVDRIGIKDNYFALGGDSLLAVRLAMRLREETSMDISLQAILTSSSIEEMAAALEQPAGTRAVEPLLPAAAGRTGAPAPLSLQQRELWFLDRPEQLGSAYRNAQLALRVTGPLDRGAYTRSVRALVERHSILRTVYVHDDDGRVLQQVTDGADIAVNVMKVRDLDAVTEWLRAERVRPFAPDDRPMLRAHLLVLSENEHVVAFTRPWGVFDGWSVNLLLTDLFEMHRAFGKGEEPRLTPLQVDYADFARWQSRAMDAEELGAQEEYWRQQLAGLPACMSLRTDYPRGPVRSYQGASVDFDVPLDLLTRIRALSRQEGVTLYMALLSAYAVLLGGYTWDRELAISTPVANRPSPELEQVVGMFVSELVMRLDVTREQAFTAVLAGARKVMVEGQQHKDLPRADLVRALVPEPDPARPPLAQVMFNLLPRAASAKGGADGSADLRVTQLRTDQGPAMYDLTLTAVETDAGLHCSLGYSTDLFARDTVERMALGFERLLREIAAGPDASLEALRAGAGLPEAL
;
A
#
# COMPACT_ATOMS: atom_id res chain seq x y z
N THR A 1 21.97 2.21 -17.41
CA THR A 1 23.03 2.87 -18.21
C THR A 1 22.48 4.18 -18.73
N THR A 2 23.07 5.32 -18.36
CA THR A 2 22.58 6.64 -18.78
C THR A 2 23.65 7.33 -19.61
N VAL A 3 23.34 7.62 -20.87
CA VAL A 3 24.18 8.42 -21.77
C VAL A 3 23.47 9.76 -21.95
N HIS A 4 24.17 10.86 -21.74
CA HIS A 4 23.63 12.19 -22.03
C HIS A 4 23.59 12.38 -23.54
N VAL A 5 22.43 12.76 -24.11
CA VAL A 5 22.24 12.87 -25.57
C VAL A 5 22.06 14.33 -26.02
N THR A 6 21.31 15.10 -25.25
CA THR A 6 20.92 16.48 -25.56
C THR A 6 21.18 17.40 -24.38
N TYR A 7 21.14 18.72 -24.62
CA TYR A 7 21.24 19.76 -23.61
C TYR A 7 20.31 20.96 -23.93
N ARG A 8 19.83 21.63 -22.88
CA ARG A 8 19.08 22.89 -22.93
C ARG A 8 19.39 23.70 -21.67
N VAL A 9 19.37 25.03 -21.79
CA VAL A 9 19.29 25.94 -20.64
C VAL A 9 17.80 26.18 -20.38
N VAL A 10 17.32 25.80 -19.20
CA VAL A 10 15.90 25.91 -18.82
C VAL A 10 15.55 27.38 -18.55
N THR A 11 14.44 27.85 -19.09
CA THR A 11 13.89 29.21 -18.87
C THR A 11 12.60 29.16 -18.04
N GLU A 12 12.14 30.30 -17.52
CA GLU A 12 10.84 30.37 -16.81
C GLU A 12 9.68 29.90 -17.70
N ASP A 13 9.68 30.30 -18.99
CA ASP A 13 8.72 29.81 -20.00
C ASP A 13 8.69 28.28 -20.18
N ASP A 14 9.76 27.56 -19.80
CA ASP A 14 9.79 26.08 -19.88
C ASP A 14 9.02 25.43 -18.71
N LEU A 15 8.74 26.17 -17.62
CA LEU A 15 8.03 25.68 -16.43
C LEU A 15 6.51 25.63 -16.63
N ASP A 16 5.97 26.53 -17.45
CA ASP A 16 4.53 26.60 -17.80
C ASP A 16 4.17 25.74 -19.03
N SER A 17 5.14 25.06 -19.64
CA SER A 17 4.94 24.23 -20.84
C SER A 17 4.38 22.85 -20.52
N ALA A 18 3.27 22.48 -21.16
CA ALA A 18 2.70 21.13 -21.12
C ALA A 18 3.53 20.06 -21.88
N VAL A 19 4.62 20.44 -22.56
CA VAL A 19 5.48 19.56 -23.37
C VAL A 19 6.93 19.71 -22.91
N SER A 20 7.65 18.60 -22.75
CA SER A 20 9.02 18.61 -22.20
C SER A 20 10.07 18.93 -23.28
N PRO A 21 10.80 20.06 -23.18
CA PRO A 21 11.81 20.42 -24.16
C PRO A 21 13.14 19.73 -23.84
N VAL A 22 13.50 18.71 -24.62
CA VAL A 22 14.75 17.93 -24.39
C VAL A 22 15.99 18.58 -25.02
N GLY A 23 15.85 19.62 -25.83
CA GLY A 23 16.96 20.48 -26.24
C GLY A 23 17.70 20.03 -27.50
N ARG A 24 18.94 20.49 -27.67
CA ARG A 24 19.77 20.21 -28.86
C ARG A 24 20.77 19.10 -28.57
N ARG A 25 21.15 18.33 -29.59
CA ARG A 25 22.16 17.26 -29.49
C ARG A 25 23.49 17.77 -28.94
N ILE A 26 24.19 16.93 -28.18
CA ILE A 26 25.58 17.16 -27.76
C ILE A 26 26.51 17.01 -28.99
N PRO A 27 27.63 17.76 -29.11
CA PRO A 27 28.41 17.86 -30.36
C PRO A 27 28.83 16.52 -31.00
N ASP A 28 29.25 15.54 -30.20
CA ASP A 28 29.76 14.24 -30.66
C ASP A 28 28.67 13.17 -30.88
N LEU A 29 27.41 13.54 -30.69
CA LEU A 29 26.24 12.67 -30.87
C LEU A 29 25.36 13.16 -32.01
N ARG A 30 24.64 12.23 -32.63
CA ARG A 30 23.65 12.49 -33.66
C ARG A 30 22.28 12.10 -33.15
N THR A 31 21.26 12.84 -33.56
CA THR A 31 19.86 12.59 -33.23
C THR A 31 19.05 12.62 -34.52
N TYR A 32 18.30 11.56 -34.78
CA TYR A 32 17.42 11.45 -35.93
C TYR A 32 15.99 11.25 -35.43
N VAL A 33 15.02 11.92 -36.04
CA VAL A 33 13.60 11.67 -35.80
C VAL A 33 13.07 10.99 -37.05
N LEU A 34 12.71 9.72 -36.96
CA LEU A 34 12.40 8.86 -38.11
C LEU A 34 10.94 8.42 -38.11
N ASP A 35 10.40 8.15 -39.30
CA ASP A 35 9.08 7.56 -39.49
C ASP A 35 9.08 6.02 -39.38
N GLY A 36 7.93 5.40 -39.64
CA GLY A 36 7.77 3.94 -39.62
C GLY A 36 8.52 3.18 -40.75
N HIS A 37 9.08 3.89 -41.72
CA HIS A 37 9.95 3.34 -42.77
C HIS A 37 11.43 3.55 -42.48
N GLY A 38 11.76 4.31 -41.42
CA GLY A 38 13.13 4.67 -41.06
C GLY A 38 13.66 5.91 -41.78
N GLU A 39 12.79 6.69 -42.43
CA GLU A 39 13.16 7.92 -43.13
C GLU A 39 13.03 9.15 -42.22
N PRO A 40 13.89 10.19 -42.34
CA PRO A 40 13.81 11.39 -41.50
C PRO A 40 12.52 12.20 -41.72
N VAL A 41 11.81 12.50 -40.63
CA VAL A 41 10.59 13.33 -40.68
C VAL A 41 10.94 14.82 -40.86
N PRO A 42 10.08 15.63 -41.51
CA PRO A 42 10.28 17.07 -41.62
C PRO A 42 10.16 17.77 -40.25
N VAL A 43 10.80 18.94 -40.14
CA VAL A 43 10.72 19.81 -38.95
C VAL A 43 9.26 20.07 -38.55
N GLY A 44 8.96 19.86 -37.27
CA GLY A 44 7.62 19.96 -36.67
C GLY A 44 6.79 18.67 -36.69
N ALA A 45 7.14 17.68 -37.52
CA ALA A 45 6.46 16.39 -37.55
C ALA A 45 6.95 15.46 -36.42
N VAL A 46 6.05 14.58 -35.97
CA VAL A 46 6.32 13.59 -34.92
C VAL A 46 6.90 12.32 -35.55
N GLY A 47 7.95 11.79 -34.95
CA GLY A 47 8.51 10.47 -35.26
C GLY A 47 9.19 9.85 -34.05
N GLU A 48 9.82 8.70 -34.24
CA GLU A 48 10.59 8.03 -33.18
C GLU A 48 12.04 8.53 -33.17
N LEU A 49 12.59 8.71 -31.97
CA LEU A 49 13.95 9.21 -31.76
C LEU A 49 14.99 8.08 -31.86
N TYR A 50 16.03 8.34 -32.65
CA TYR A 50 17.21 7.49 -32.80
C TYR A 50 18.48 8.28 -32.47
N VAL A 51 19.45 7.64 -31.83
CA VAL A 51 20.69 8.28 -31.38
C VAL A 51 21.89 7.59 -32.00
N GLY A 52 22.69 8.33 -32.77
CA GLY A 52 23.94 7.87 -33.39
C GLY A 52 25.19 8.53 -32.78
N GLY A 53 26.37 8.06 -33.17
CA GLY A 53 27.66 8.66 -32.78
C GLY A 53 28.29 8.08 -31.51
N ALA A 54 29.26 8.81 -30.94
CA ALA A 54 30.28 8.26 -30.03
C ALA A 54 29.75 7.68 -28.70
N GLY A 55 28.53 8.02 -28.28
CA GLY A 55 27.89 7.52 -27.07
C GLY A 55 27.02 6.27 -27.26
N VAL A 56 26.91 5.73 -28.48
CA VAL A 56 26.18 4.49 -28.74
C VAL A 56 26.95 3.30 -28.16
N ALA A 57 26.34 2.64 -27.17
CA ALA A 57 26.97 1.53 -26.45
C ALA A 57 27.27 0.31 -27.35
N ARG A 58 28.10 -0.62 -26.86
CA ARG A 58 28.41 -1.87 -27.57
C ARG A 58 27.15 -2.71 -27.85
N GLY A 59 26.20 -2.73 -26.92
CA GLY A 59 24.98 -3.54 -26.97
C GLY A 59 24.58 -3.98 -25.55
N TYR A 60 23.62 -4.89 -25.46
CA TYR A 60 23.22 -5.51 -24.21
C TYR A 60 24.09 -6.73 -23.91
N LEU A 61 24.59 -6.84 -22.67
CA LEU A 61 25.39 -7.98 -22.22
C LEU A 61 24.57 -9.28 -22.34
N ASN A 62 25.13 -10.30 -22.97
CA ASN A 62 24.53 -11.63 -23.16
C ASN A 62 23.15 -11.65 -23.88
N ARG A 63 22.75 -10.56 -24.57
CA ARG A 63 21.48 -10.46 -25.31
C ARG A 63 21.73 -10.04 -26.78
N PRO A 64 22.28 -10.93 -27.63
CA PRO A 64 22.69 -10.60 -29.00
C PRO A 64 21.51 -10.38 -29.97
N GLU A 65 20.31 -10.82 -29.62
CA GLU A 65 19.10 -10.62 -30.43
C GLU A 65 18.52 -9.23 -30.19
N LEU A 66 18.20 -8.90 -28.94
CA LEU A 66 17.80 -7.55 -28.52
C LEU A 66 18.84 -6.47 -28.90
N THR A 67 20.13 -6.82 -28.91
CA THR A 67 21.18 -5.93 -29.42
C THR A 67 21.01 -5.65 -30.91
N ARG A 68 20.70 -6.65 -31.74
CA ARG A 68 20.44 -6.45 -33.18
C ARG A 68 19.14 -5.69 -33.44
N GLU A 69 18.14 -5.85 -32.57
CA GLU A 69 16.86 -5.13 -32.66
C GLU A 69 16.98 -3.64 -32.34
N ARG A 70 17.74 -3.28 -31.30
CA ARG A 70 17.83 -1.89 -30.81
C ARG A 70 19.08 -1.11 -31.26
N PHE A 71 20.18 -1.78 -31.61
CA PHE A 71 21.42 -1.15 -32.10
C PHE A 71 21.59 -1.41 -33.61
N LEU A 72 20.85 -0.65 -34.40
CA LEU A 72 20.77 -0.75 -35.86
C LEU A 72 22.02 -0.14 -36.54
N PRO A 73 22.33 -0.52 -37.79
CA PRO A 73 23.25 0.25 -38.63
C PRO A 73 22.78 1.70 -38.76
N ASP A 74 23.70 2.67 -38.76
CA ASP A 74 23.38 4.10 -38.99
C ASP A 74 23.56 4.43 -40.49
N PRO A 75 22.48 4.54 -41.30
CA PRO A 75 22.59 4.83 -42.73
C PRO A 75 22.89 6.31 -43.03
N PHE A 76 22.80 7.19 -42.03
CA PHE A 76 22.97 8.64 -42.18
C PHE A 76 24.40 9.09 -41.89
N ASN A 77 25.32 8.16 -41.65
CA ASN A 77 26.70 8.41 -41.25
C ASN A 77 27.70 7.85 -42.27
N ASP A 78 28.56 8.71 -42.81
CA ASP A 78 29.51 8.37 -43.89
C ASP A 78 30.63 7.39 -43.45
N ARG A 79 30.69 7.03 -42.16
CA ARG A 79 31.67 6.10 -41.61
C ARG A 79 31.12 4.66 -41.61
N PRO A 80 31.74 3.72 -42.33
CA PRO A 80 31.26 2.35 -42.39
C PRO A 80 31.39 1.64 -41.03
N GLY A 81 30.31 0.97 -40.59
CA GLY A 81 30.25 0.21 -39.35
C GLY A 81 29.70 0.97 -38.14
N GLU A 82 29.34 2.24 -38.28
CA GLU A 82 28.63 3.01 -37.25
C GLU A 82 27.20 2.48 -37.02
N ARG A 83 26.68 2.71 -35.82
CA ARG A 83 25.37 2.23 -35.37
C ARG A 83 24.56 3.35 -34.71
N MET A 84 23.24 3.24 -34.80
CA MET A 84 22.29 4.07 -34.09
C MET A 84 21.44 3.23 -33.13
N TYR A 85 21.10 3.82 -31.99
CA TYR A 85 20.24 3.22 -30.97
C TYR A 85 18.81 3.73 -31.10
N ARG A 86 17.85 2.81 -31.18
CA ARG A 86 16.40 3.08 -31.20
C ARG A 86 15.89 3.33 -29.77
N THR A 87 15.52 4.57 -29.42
CA THR A 87 15.23 4.90 -28.02
C THR A 87 13.83 4.48 -27.54
N GLY A 88 12.88 4.31 -28.47
CA GLY A 88 11.47 4.12 -28.15
C GLY A 88 10.76 5.40 -27.71
N ASP A 89 11.41 6.57 -27.79
CA ASP A 89 10.79 7.86 -27.46
C ASP A 89 10.18 8.51 -28.70
N LEU A 90 8.99 9.09 -28.56
CA LEU A 90 8.36 9.94 -29.58
C LEU A 90 8.85 11.38 -29.40
N ALA A 91 9.30 11.99 -30.48
CA ALA A 91 9.82 13.34 -30.49
C ALA A 91 9.44 14.09 -31.77
N ARG A 92 9.59 15.42 -31.74
CA ARG A 92 9.64 16.26 -32.95
C ARG A 92 10.81 17.23 -32.89
N GLN A 93 11.36 17.56 -34.06
CA GLN A 93 12.39 18.60 -34.17
C GLN A 93 11.75 19.96 -34.42
N LEU A 94 12.16 20.97 -33.66
CA LEU A 94 11.72 22.36 -33.80
C LEU A 94 12.55 23.13 -34.84
N PRO A 95 12.05 24.28 -35.37
CA PRO A 95 12.76 25.10 -36.35
C PRO A 95 14.13 25.63 -35.89
N ASP A 96 14.38 25.70 -34.59
CA ASP A 96 15.67 26.09 -34.03
C ASP A 96 16.68 24.93 -33.95
N GLY A 97 16.26 23.71 -34.30
CA GLY A 97 17.05 22.48 -34.23
C GLY A 97 17.01 21.77 -32.87
N SER A 98 16.24 22.26 -31.90
CA SER A 98 15.98 21.53 -30.65
C SER A 98 14.90 20.46 -30.82
N LEU A 99 14.82 19.55 -29.85
CA LEU A 99 13.87 18.44 -29.81
C LEU A 99 12.87 18.66 -28.66
N GLU A 100 11.61 18.35 -28.94
CA GLU A 100 10.55 18.20 -27.94
C GLU A 100 10.22 16.72 -27.76
N TYR A 101 10.04 16.30 -26.51
CA TYR A 101 9.65 14.94 -26.14
C TYR A 101 8.14 14.86 -25.96
N LEU A 102 7.52 13.87 -26.60
CA LEU A 102 6.06 13.71 -26.72
C LEU A 102 5.53 12.42 -26.08
N GLY A 103 6.40 11.57 -25.52
CA GLY A 103 6.03 10.32 -24.87
C GLY A 103 6.93 9.15 -25.28
N ARG A 104 6.52 7.94 -24.90
CA ARG A 104 7.14 6.69 -25.35
C ARG A 104 6.23 5.94 -26.32
N ASN A 105 6.85 5.12 -27.16
CA ASN A 105 6.24 4.18 -28.10
C ASN A 105 6.14 2.76 -27.52
N ASP A 106 6.53 2.57 -26.25
CA ASP A 106 6.44 1.31 -25.50
C ASP A 106 5.82 1.51 -24.10
N ASP A 107 5.43 0.42 -23.45
CA ASP A 107 4.73 0.41 -22.15
C ASP A 107 5.63 0.70 -20.93
N GLN A 108 6.87 1.17 -21.11
CA GLN A 108 7.77 1.50 -19.99
C GLN A 108 7.27 2.74 -19.22
N VAL A 109 7.11 2.62 -17.91
CA VAL A 109 6.61 3.71 -17.05
C VAL A 109 7.69 4.28 -16.14
N LYS A 110 7.50 5.53 -15.71
CA LYS A 110 8.27 6.14 -14.62
C LYS A 110 7.39 6.35 -13.40
N ILE A 111 7.77 5.76 -12.27
CA ILE A 111 7.08 5.87 -10.99
C ILE A 111 8.12 6.17 -9.91
N ARG A 112 7.91 7.25 -9.14
CA ARG A 112 8.79 7.69 -8.05
C ARG A 112 10.28 7.79 -8.46
N GLY A 113 10.54 8.16 -9.72
CA GLY A 113 11.88 8.26 -10.32
C GLY A 113 12.44 6.97 -10.93
N PHE A 114 11.89 5.80 -10.59
CA PHE A 114 12.28 4.51 -11.16
C PHE A 114 11.70 4.31 -12.55
N ARG A 115 12.47 3.68 -13.45
CA ARG A 115 11.97 3.15 -14.73
C ARG A 115 11.53 1.72 -14.51
N ILE A 116 10.30 1.40 -14.88
CA ILE A 116 9.67 0.10 -14.62
C ILE A 116 9.15 -0.45 -15.95
N GLU A 117 9.54 -1.68 -16.27
CA GLU A 117 8.99 -2.46 -17.37
C GLU A 117 7.76 -3.23 -16.85
N LEU A 118 6.55 -2.84 -17.26
CA LEU A 118 5.33 -3.49 -16.76
C LEU A 118 5.30 -4.99 -17.08
N GLY A 119 5.77 -5.36 -18.27
CA GLY A 119 5.89 -6.75 -18.72
C GLY A 119 6.79 -7.64 -17.87
N GLU A 120 7.73 -7.09 -17.09
CA GLU A 120 8.53 -7.86 -16.13
C GLU A 120 7.67 -8.30 -14.93
N ILE A 121 6.80 -7.40 -14.45
CA ILE A 121 5.87 -7.68 -13.35
C ILE A 121 4.78 -8.66 -13.81
N GLU A 122 4.26 -8.47 -15.02
CA GLU A 122 3.25 -9.32 -15.65
C GLU A 122 3.77 -10.75 -15.89
N ALA A 123 5.02 -10.90 -16.32
CA ALA A 123 5.65 -12.21 -16.45
C ALA A 123 5.74 -12.95 -15.11
N VAL A 124 6.20 -12.29 -14.04
CA VAL A 124 6.28 -12.91 -12.71
C VAL A 124 4.88 -13.17 -12.12
N LEU A 125 3.88 -12.32 -12.40
CA LEU A 125 2.48 -12.58 -12.04
C LEU A 125 1.96 -13.86 -12.71
N ALA A 126 2.20 -14.03 -14.02
CA ALA A 126 1.75 -15.18 -14.78
C ALA A 126 2.44 -16.52 -14.39
N GLU A 127 3.55 -16.47 -13.63
CA GLU A 127 4.16 -17.66 -13.02
C GLU A 127 3.39 -18.19 -11.79
N HIS A 128 2.49 -17.40 -11.18
CA HIS A 128 1.80 -17.83 -9.96
C HIS A 128 0.60 -18.72 -10.26
N ARG A 129 0.47 -19.84 -9.54
CA ARG A 129 -0.60 -20.84 -9.75
C ARG A 129 -2.03 -20.29 -9.64
N THR A 130 -2.23 -19.16 -8.96
CA THR A 130 -3.55 -18.52 -8.78
C THR A 130 -3.92 -17.54 -9.89
N VAL A 131 -3.08 -17.36 -10.91
CA VAL A 131 -3.24 -16.36 -11.99
C VAL A 131 -3.42 -17.07 -13.33
N ALA A 132 -4.56 -16.88 -13.98
CA ALA A 132 -4.74 -17.25 -15.39
C ALA A 132 -4.20 -16.16 -16.32
N GLN A 133 -4.48 -14.89 -15.99
CA GLN A 133 -4.03 -13.72 -16.75
C GLN A 133 -3.77 -12.56 -15.80
N GLY A 134 -2.83 -11.69 -16.15
CA GLY A 134 -2.55 -10.48 -15.38
C GLY A 134 -2.01 -9.36 -16.27
N VAL A 135 -2.43 -8.12 -15.98
CA VAL A 135 -1.84 -6.89 -16.55
C VAL A 135 -1.56 -5.91 -15.43
N VAL A 136 -0.44 -5.21 -15.49
CA VAL A 136 -0.08 -4.18 -14.50
C VAL A 136 -0.15 -2.83 -15.17
N LEU A 137 -0.90 -1.89 -14.60
CA LEU A 137 -0.98 -0.53 -15.11
C LEU A 137 -0.66 0.50 -14.02
N PRO A 138 -0.11 1.66 -14.41
CA PRO A 138 0.04 2.77 -13.50
C PRO A 138 -1.32 3.46 -13.26
N GLN A 139 -1.70 3.67 -12.00
CA GLN A 139 -2.85 4.52 -11.64
C GLN A 139 -2.34 5.82 -10.98
N GLU A 140 -3.06 6.92 -11.19
CA GLU A 140 -2.80 8.20 -10.52
C GLU A 140 -3.59 8.29 -9.22
N SER A 141 -2.95 8.79 -8.17
CA SER A 141 -3.48 8.91 -6.81
C SER A 141 -2.91 10.19 -6.18
N GLY A 142 -3.68 11.28 -6.32
CA GLY A 142 -3.21 12.64 -6.02
C GLY A 142 -1.98 13.02 -6.86
N ASP A 143 -1.00 13.67 -6.23
CA ASP A 143 0.29 14.02 -6.86
C ASP A 143 1.23 12.80 -7.09
N SER A 144 0.76 11.58 -6.82
CA SER A 144 1.57 10.37 -6.89
C SER A 144 1.03 9.35 -7.90
N ARG A 145 1.95 8.60 -8.51
CA ARG A 145 1.63 7.51 -9.43
C ARG A 145 2.00 6.18 -8.76
N THR A 146 1.09 5.21 -8.79
CA THR A 146 1.25 3.88 -8.19
C THR A 146 1.00 2.78 -9.22
N LEU A 147 1.29 1.52 -8.87
CA LEU A 147 1.05 0.35 -9.73
C LEU A 147 -0.15 -0.44 -9.23
N VAL A 148 -1.00 -0.88 -10.16
CA VAL A 148 -2.18 -1.73 -9.90
C VAL A 148 -2.09 -2.98 -10.74
N GLY A 149 -2.21 -4.15 -10.11
CA GLY A 149 -2.27 -5.44 -10.78
C GLY A 149 -3.72 -5.86 -11.04
N TYR A 150 -4.14 -5.88 -12.29
CA TYR A 150 -5.42 -6.44 -12.71
C TYR A 150 -5.23 -7.92 -13.00
N VAL A 151 -5.93 -8.79 -12.29
CA VAL A 151 -5.65 -10.22 -12.27
C VAL A 151 -6.93 -11.03 -12.48
N CYS A 152 -6.88 -11.97 -13.41
CA CYS A 152 -7.88 -13.02 -13.52
C CYS A 152 -7.43 -14.26 -12.74
N PRO A 153 -8.19 -14.67 -11.70
CA PRO A 153 -7.93 -15.91 -10.98
C PRO A 153 -7.85 -17.12 -11.91
N SER A 154 -7.00 -18.09 -11.58
CA SER A 154 -7.03 -19.40 -12.24
C SER A 154 -8.28 -20.20 -11.84
N PRO A 155 -8.88 -20.98 -12.75
CA PRO A 155 -9.99 -21.88 -12.41
C PRO A 155 -9.67 -22.82 -11.25
N GLU A 156 -8.42 -23.30 -11.17
CA GLU A 156 -7.96 -24.18 -10.10
C GLU A 156 -7.97 -23.50 -8.73
N TRP A 157 -7.55 -22.23 -8.64
CA TRP A 157 -7.60 -21.46 -7.40
C TRP A 157 -9.04 -21.12 -6.98
N LEU A 158 -9.90 -20.78 -7.95
CA LEU A 158 -11.33 -20.56 -7.69
C LEU A 158 -11.99 -21.84 -7.17
N ASP A 159 -11.67 -22.99 -7.77
CA ASP A 159 -12.20 -24.29 -7.37
C ASP A 159 -11.61 -24.80 -6.04
N GLU A 160 -10.36 -24.46 -5.68
CA GLU A 160 -9.77 -24.69 -4.34
C GLU A 160 -10.54 -23.89 -3.28
N VAL A 161 -10.64 -22.55 -3.45
CA VAL A 161 -11.29 -21.65 -2.47
C VAL A 161 -12.79 -21.93 -2.34
N ALA A 162 -13.45 -22.29 -3.44
CA ALA A 162 -14.84 -22.74 -3.44
C ALA A 162 -15.08 -23.88 -2.44
N GLN A 163 -14.22 -24.90 -2.42
CA GLN A 163 -14.40 -26.04 -1.50
C GLN A 163 -14.24 -25.63 -0.03
N GLU A 164 -13.29 -24.75 0.28
CA GLU A 164 -13.07 -24.27 1.65
C GLU A 164 -14.24 -23.40 2.16
N GLN A 165 -14.89 -22.65 1.28
CA GLN A 165 -15.93 -21.69 1.64
C GLN A 165 -17.37 -22.22 1.52
N ASN A 166 -17.61 -23.29 0.73
CA ASN A 166 -18.95 -23.82 0.43
C ASN A 166 -19.84 -23.98 1.69
N ALA A 167 -19.32 -24.65 2.73
CA ALA A 167 -20.10 -24.91 3.95
C ALA A 167 -20.53 -23.62 4.67
N ALA A 168 -19.61 -22.66 4.83
CA ALA A 168 -19.88 -21.39 5.49
C ALA A 168 -20.83 -20.49 4.68
N LEU A 169 -20.76 -20.52 3.35
CA LEU A 169 -21.66 -19.77 2.48
C LEU A 169 -23.08 -20.36 2.44
N VAL A 170 -23.22 -21.69 2.49
CA VAL A 170 -24.53 -22.35 2.64
C VAL A 170 -25.12 -22.06 4.03
N GLU A 171 -24.33 -22.13 5.10
CA GLU A 171 -24.76 -21.76 6.46
C GLU A 171 -25.20 -20.29 6.55
N GLN A 172 -24.49 -19.37 5.86
CA GLN A 172 -24.89 -17.97 5.80
C GLN A 172 -26.25 -17.78 5.11
N TRP A 173 -26.49 -18.43 3.96
CA TRP A 173 -27.79 -18.38 3.29
C TRP A 173 -28.89 -19.02 4.13
N GLN A 174 -28.61 -20.15 4.80
CA GLN A 174 -29.55 -20.80 5.72
C GLN A 174 -29.97 -19.84 6.85
N GLN A 175 -29.03 -19.09 7.43
CA GLN A 175 -29.35 -18.10 8.47
C GLN A 175 -30.22 -16.95 7.94
N VAL A 176 -29.93 -16.44 6.73
CA VAL A 176 -30.74 -15.38 6.09
C VAL A 176 -32.19 -15.86 5.88
N PHE A 177 -32.39 -17.06 5.35
CA PHE A 177 -33.73 -17.62 5.16
C PHE A 177 -34.44 -17.92 6.48
N GLU A 178 -33.73 -18.42 7.50
CA GLU A 178 -34.33 -18.67 8.80
C GLU A 178 -34.80 -17.37 9.47
N ASP A 179 -34.02 -16.28 9.39
CA ASP A 179 -34.40 -14.96 9.90
C ASP A 179 -35.60 -14.36 9.11
N GLU A 180 -35.57 -14.46 7.77
CA GLU A 180 -36.65 -13.97 6.89
C GLU A 180 -37.98 -14.70 7.15
N TYR A 181 -37.96 -16.04 7.16
CA TYR A 181 -39.18 -16.83 7.37
C TYR A 181 -39.67 -16.77 8.82
N THR A 182 -38.79 -16.69 9.83
CA THR A 182 -39.21 -16.48 11.23
C THR A 182 -39.98 -15.17 11.39
N GLY A 183 -39.55 -14.09 10.72
CA GLY A 183 -40.24 -12.80 10.72
C GLY A 183 -41.63 -12.81 10.09
N SER A 184 -41.95 -13.80 9.25
CA SER A 184 -43.24 -13.92 8.55
C SER A 184 -44.31 -14.72 9.29
N LEU A 185 -43.98 -15.38 10.41
CA LEU A 185 -44.87 -16.33 11.11
C LEU A 185 -46.12 -15.68 11.75
N ASP A 186 -46.12 -14.37 11.98
CA ASP A 186 -47.26 -13.64 12.59
C ASP A 186 -48.42 -13.35 11.60
N ALA A 187 -48.23 -13.60 10.30
CA ALA A 187 -49.21 -13.32 9.26
C ALA A 187 -49.78 -14.60 8.61
N ALA A 188 -50.69 -15.28 9.30
CA ALA A 188 -51.35 -16.49 8.77
C ALA A 188 -52.06 -16.23 7.43
N PRO A 189 -51.61 -16.83 6.30
CA PRO A 189 -52.26 -16.61 5.01
C PRO A 189 -53.60 -17.35 4.95
N ALA A 190 -54.67 -16.60 4.67
CA ALA A 190 -55.98 -17.18 4.37
C ALA A 190 -56.06 -17.82 2.97
N ASP A 191 -55.11 -17.50 2.09
CA ASP A 191 -54.98 -18.00 0.72
C ASP A 191 -53.59 -18.61 0.46
N ASP A 192 -53.54 -19.59 -0.44
CA ASP A 192 -52.33 -20.37 -0.80
C ASP A 192 -51.35 -19.62 -1.72
N LEU A 193 -51.23 -18.29 -1.57
CA LEU A 193 -50.41 -17.40 -2.39
C LEU A 193 -49.72 -16.38 -1.49
N ASN A 194 -48.65 -16.80 -0.79
CA ASN A 194 -47.74 -15.83 -0.19
C ASN A 194 -46.83 -15.25 -1.28
N LEU A 195 -47.20 -14.08 -1.80
CA LEU A 195 -46.46 -13.34 -2.83
C LEU A 195 -45.61 -12.19 -2.26
N ALA A 196 -45.43 -12.14 -0.93
CA ALA A 196 -44.56 -11.16 -0.29
C ALA A 196 -43.07 -11.38 -0.66
N GLY A 197 -42.26 -10.32 -0.55
CA GLY A 197 -40.80 -10.38 -0.65
C GLY A 197 -40.18 -9.99 -2.01
N TRP A 198 -40.95 -9.91 -3.09
CA TRP A 198 -40.41 -9.66 -4.43
C TRP A 198 -40.45 -8.18 -4.84
N GLU A 199 -39.29 -7.51 -4.78
CA GLU A 199 -39.09 -6.15 -5.27
C GLU A 199 -38.56 -6.13 -6.72
N ASN A 200 -38.98 -5.14 -7.50
CA ASN A 200 -38.48 -4.89 -8.84
C ASN A 200 -37.17 -4.10 -8.76
N SER A 201 -36.05 -4.71 -9.16
CA SER A 201 -34.71 -4.10 -9.08
C SER A 201 -34.58 -2.72 -9.75
N TYR A 202 -35.41 -2.41 -10.76
CA TYR A 202 -35.39 -1.12 -11.46
C TYR A 202 -36.12 -0.03 -10.66
N THR A 203 -37.34 -0.32 -10.19
CA THR A 203 -38.22 0.70 -9.57
C THR A 203 -38.10 0.77 -8.05
N GLY A 204 -37.59 -0.28 -7.39
CA GLY A 204 -37.53 -0.38 -5.92
C GLY A 204 -38.91 -0.53 -5.25
N GLY A 205 -39.95 -0.83 -6.02
CA GLY A 205 -41.28 -1.20 -5.52
C GLY A 205 -41.57 -2.68 -5.71
N SER A 206 -42.59 -3.21 -5.04
CA SER A 206 -43.00 -4.61 -5.20
C SER A 206 -43.40 -4.93 -6.65
N ILE A 207 -43.05 -6.14 -7.13
CA ILE A 207 -43.51 -6.63 -8.44
C ILE A 207 -45.05 -6.78 -8.41
N ALA A 208 -45.72 -6.41 -9.49
CA ALA A 208 -47.17 -6.52 -9.60
C ALA A 208 -47.63 -7.99 -9.46
N GLU A 209 -48.72 -8.21 -8.71
CA GLU A 209 -49.26 -9.55 -8.49
C GLU A 209 -49.63 -10.28 -9.81
N SER A 210 -50.07 -9.54 -10.83
CA SER A 210 -50.32 -10.08 -12.18
C SER A 210 -49.08 -10.77 -12.78
N ASP A 211 -47.93 -10.14 -12.61
CA ASP A 211 -46.67 -10.51 -13.24
C ASP A 211 -46.02 -11.68 -12.48
N MET A 212 -46.10 -11.64 -11.14
CA MET A 212 -45.71 -12.77 -10.28
C MET A 212 -46.55 -14.01 -10.58
N ARG A 213 -47.87 -13.87 -10.76
CA ARG A 213 -48.75 -14.98 -11.17
C ARG A 213 -48.39 -15.50 -12.57
N GLU A 214 -48.08 -14.62 -13.52
CA GLU A 214 -47.66 -15.04 -14.87
C GLU A 214 -46.38 -15.90 -14.84
N TRP A 215 -45.39 -15.52 -14.03
CA TRP A 215 -44.16 -16.29 -13.81
C TRP A 215 -44.39 -17.62 -13.08
N ILE A 216 -45.21 -17.64 -12.01
CA ILE A 216 -45.60 -18.87 -11.28
C ILE A 216 -46.30 -19.83 -12.24
N ASP A 217 -47.35 -19.38 -12.92
CA ASP A 217 -48.15 -20.21 -13.82
C ASP A 217 -47.31 -20.72 -15.00
N GLY A 218 -46.36 -19.94 -15.50
CA GLY A 218 -45.38 -20.40 -16.51
C GLY A 218 -44.55 -21.58 -16.00
N THR A 219 -44.02 -21.46 -14.79
CA THR A 219 -43.18 -22.47 -14.15
C THR A 219 -43.97 -23.74 -13.78
N VAL A 220 -45.18 -23.59 -13.23
CA VAL A 220 -46.07 -24.72 -12.92
C VAL A 220 -46.46 -25.49 -14.18
N ARG A 221 -46.84 -24.80 -15.27
CA ARG A 221 -47.16 -25.45 -16.55
C ARG A 221 -45.98 -26.24 -17.11
N LEU A 222 -44.75 -25.73 -16.97
CA LEU A 222 -43.55 -26.45 -17.37
C LEU A 222 -43.38 -27.76 -16.57
N ILE A 223 -43.57 -27.71 -15.23
CA ILE A 223 -43.55 -28.90 -14.37
C ILE A 223 -44.65 -29.90 -14.76
N GLU A 224 -45.88 -29.43 -15.00
CA GLU A 224 -47.01 -30.29 -15.43
C GLU A 224 -46.76 -30.96 -16.79
N ASP A 225 -46.16 -30.26 -17.76
CA ASP A 225 -45.76 -30.83 -19.05
C ASP A 225 -44.66 -31.92 -18.90
N LEU A 226 -43.88 -31.92 -17.80
CA LEU A 226 -42.97 -33.03 -17.50
C LEU A 226 -43.70 -34.30 -17.05
N ARG A 227 -44.95 -34.19 -16.59
CA ARG A 227 -45.82 -35.25 -16.05
C ARG A 227 -45.20 -36.02 -14.86
N PRO A 228 -44.79 -35.32 -13.78
CA PRO A 228 -44.20 -35.95 -12.61
C PRO A 228 -45.14 -36.95 -11.95
N LYS A 229 -44.56 -38.04 -11.41
CA LYS A 229 -45.23 -38.98 -10.52
C LYS A 229 -44.50 -39.13 -9.21
N ARG A 230 -43.19 -39.34 -9.27
CA ARG A 230 -42.30 -39.42 -8.11
C ARG A 230 -41.36 -38.22 -8.19
N LEU A 231 -41.73 -37.17 -7.47
CA LEU A 231 -41.07 -35.88 -7.54
C LEU A 231 -40.18 -35.62 -6.31
N LEU A 232 -39.01 -35.04 -6.55
CA LEU A 232 -38.14 -34.45 -5.53
C LEU A 232 -38.03 -32.93 -5.78
N GLU A 233 -38.40 -32.11 -4.81
CA GLU A 233 -38.22 -30.65 -4.83
C GLU A 233 -37.07 -30.27 -3.90
N ILE A 234 -36.11 -29.50 -4.41
CA ILE A 234 -34.98 -28.96 -3.66
C ILE A 234 -35.19 -27.45 -3.49
N GLY A 235 -35.27 -26.99 -2.24
CA GLY A 235 -35.63 -25.62 -1.85
C GLY A 235 -37.10 -25.33 -2.10
N CYS A 236 -38.00 -26.03 -1.40
CA CYS A 236 -39.45 -25.82 -1.56
C CYS A 236 -39.96 -24.50 -0.95
N GLY A 237 -39.16 -23.83 -0.12
CA GLY A 237 -39.50 -22.60 0.60
C GLY A 237 -40.80 -22.76 1.37
N THR A 238 -41.69 -21.78 1.27
CA THR A 238 -43.04 -21.77 1.88
C THR A 238 -44.06 -22.68 1.16
N GLY A 239 -43.63 -23.43 0.13
CA GLY A 239 -44.47 -24.35 -0.64
C GLY A 239 -45.22 -23.71 -1.82
N LEU A 240 -44.84 -22.50 -2.22
CA LEU A 240 -45.51 -21.69 -3.26
C LEU A 240 -45.82 -22.48 -4.55
N LEU A 241 -44.85 -23.27 -5.04
CA LEU A 241 -45.03 -24.15 -6.20
C LEU A 241 -45.54 -25.54 -5.82
N LEU A 242 -44.98 -26.13 -4.75
CA LEU A 242 -45.36 -27.44 -4.19
C LEU A 242 -46.88 -27.66 -4.16
N TYR A 243 -47.65 -26.71 -3.61
CA TYR A 243 -49.10 -26.87 -3.47
C TYR A 243 -49.88 -26.93 -4.78
N ARG A 244 -49.27 -26.58 -5.93
CA ARG A 244 -49.93 -26.59 -7.25
C ARG A 244 -49.87 -27.96 -7.92
N TYR A 245 -48.72 -28.65 -7.86
CA TYR A 245 -48.52 -29.93 -8.55
C TYR A 245 -48.49 -31.16 -7.62
N ALA A 246 -48.23 -31.00 -6.31
CA ALA A 246 -48.09 -32.15 -5.40
C ALA A 246 -49.36 -33.02 -5.31
N GLY A 247 -50.54 -32.43 -5.50
CA GLY A 247 -51.80 -33.18 -5.55
C GLY A 247 -51.98 -34.10 -6.77
N ALA A 248 -51.15 -33.94 -7.82
CA ALA A 248 -51.16 -34.77 -9.02
C ALA A 248 -50.05 -35.85 -9.04
N CYS A 249 -49.15 -35.84 -8.06
CA CYS A 249 -48.03 -36.77 -7.95
C CYS A 249 -48.40 -38.01 -7.11
N ASP A 250 -47.84 -39.18 -7.44
CA ASP A 250 -47.96 -40.41 -6.64
C ASP A 250 -47.19 -40.29 -5.31
N THR A 251 -46.02 -39.67 -5.33
CA THR A 251 -45.18 -39.36 -4.15
C THR A 251 -44.38 -38.07 -4.36
N VAL A 252 -44.25 -37.25 -3.33
CA VAL A 252 -43.39 -36.06 -3.33
C VAL A 252 -42.43 -36.10 -2.16
N HIS A 253 -41.16 -35.80 -2.40
CA HIS A 253 -40.19 -35.45 -1.37
C HIS A 253 -39.81 -33.98 -1.56
N ALA A 254 -39.82 -33.19 -0.50
CA ALA A 254 -39.40 -31.80 -0.52
C ALA A 254 -38.31 -31.57 0.53
N VAL A 255 -37.23 -30.93 0.11
CA VAL A 255 -36.04 -30.64 0.92
C VAL A 255 -35.88 -29.12 1.00
N ASP A 256 -35.56 -28.58 2.17
CA ASP A 256 -35.22 -27.16 2.33
C ASP A 256 -34.16 -26.94 3.42
N LEU A 257 -33.42 -25.84 3.32
CA LEU A 257 -32.42 -25.41 4.30
C LEU A 257 -33.08 -24.90 5.59
N SER A 258 -34.18 -24.15 5.46
CA SER A 258 -34.85 -23.50 6.58
C SER A 258 -35.77 -24.46 7.33
N ALA A 259 -35.62 -24.51 8.65
CA ALA A 259 -36.52 -25.25 9.53
C ALA A 259 -37.90 -24.55 9.62
N SER A 260 -37.90 -23.22 9.64
CA SER A 260 -39.12 -22.40 9.65
C SER A 260 -39.95 -22.58 8.37
N ALA A 261 -39.34 -22.53 7.18
CA ALA A 261 -40.03 -22.79 5.91
C ALA A 261 -40.71 -24.19 5.91
N LEU A 262 -40.00 -25.22 6.36
CA LEU A 262 -40.54 -26.58 6.47
C LEU A 262 -41.63 -26.73 7.52
N ALA A 263 -41.67 -25.89 8.57
CA ALA A 263 -42.74 -25.89 9.56
C ALA A 263 -44.06 -25.36 8.97
N ASP A 264 -43.99 -24.30 8.14
CA ASP A 264 -45.13 -23.78 7.39
C ASP A 264 -45.61 -24.78 6.34
N VAL A 265 -44.68 -25.39 5.58
CA VAL A 265 -45.02 -26.43 4.60
C VAL A 265 -45.68 -27.64 5.27
N ARG A 266 -45.15 -28.10 6.41
CA ARG A 266 -45.76 -29.18 7.21
C ARG A 266 -47.19 -28.84 7.60
N SER A 267 -47.42 -27.63 8.08
CA SER A 267 -48.75 -27.13 8.45
C SER A 267 -49.70 -27.03 7.24
N GLY A 268 -49.18 -26.75 6.04
CA GLY A 268 -49.94 -26.77 4.78
C GLY A 268 -50.26 -28.19 4.28
N VAL A 269 -49.33 -29.12 4.41
CA VAL A 269 -49.48 -30.55 4.04
C VAL A 269 -50.48 -31.26 4.96
N GLU A 270 -50.37 -31.04 6.28
CA GLU A 270 -51.28 -31.62 7.28
C GLU A 270 -52.73 -31.16 7.08
N ARG A 271 -52.95 -29.85 6.82
CA ARG A 271 -54.29 -29.30 6.49
C ARG A 271 -54.94 -29.95 5.27
N ARG A 272 -54.16 -30.51 4.35
CA ARG A 272 -54.63 -31.17 3.12
C ARG A 272 -54.76 -32.70 3.25
N GLY A 273 -54.28 -33.28 4.35
CA GLY A 273 -54.26 -34.73 4.54
C GLY A 273 -53.30 -35.46 3.58
N TRP A 274 -52.28 -34.77 3.08
CA TRP A 274 -51.34 -35.30 2.09
C TRP A 274 -50.26 -36.18 2.73
N SER A 275 -50.56 -37.48 2.89
CA SER A 275 -49.62 -38.47 3.43
C SER A 275 -48.54 -38.93 2.44
N HIS A 276 -48.63 -38.50 1.18
CA HIS A 276 -47.68 -38.82 0.10
C HIS A 276 -46.57 -37.77 -0.06
N VAL A 277 -46.56 -36.71 0.76
CA VAL A 277 -45.53 -35.67 0.80
C VAL A 277 -44.61 -35.92 1.99
N THR A 278 -43.31 -36.08 1.73
CA THR A 278 -42.26 -36.24 2.74
C THR A 278 -41.41 -34.97 2.80
N LEU A 279 -41.19 -34.43 3.99
CA LEU A 279 -40.42 -33.21 4.22
C LEU A 279 -39.12 -33.54 4.95
N ALA A 280 -37.98 -33.04 4.46
CA ALA A 280 -36.67 -33.18 5.09
C ALA A 280 -35.92 -31.84 5.14
N GLN A 281 -35.15 -31.60 6.19
CA GLN A 281 -34.26 -30.46 6.25
C GLN A 281 -32.88 -30.83 5.71
N GLY A 282 -32.32 -30.00 4.83
CA GLY A 282 -31.02 -30.21 4.23
C GLY A 282 -30.76 -29.32 3.02
N ASP A 283 -29.54 -29.37 2.51
CA ASP A 283 -29.10 -28.67 1.32
C ASP A 283 -29.23 -29.57 0.05
N ALA A 284 -28.84 -29.05 -1.11
CA ALA A 284 -28.92 -29.81 -2.37
C ALA A 284 -28.02 -31.06 -2.38
N LEU A 285 -26.89 -31.02 -1.66
CA LEU A 285 -25.96 -32.16 -1.55
C LEU A 285 -26.51 -33.26 -0.62
N SER A 286 -27.21 -32.89 0.46
CA SER A 286 -27.82 -33.84 1.40
C SER A 286 -28.85 -34.76 0.74
N ALA A 287 -29.53 -34.28 -0.31
CA ALA A 287 -30.49 -35.05 -1.09
C ALA A 287 -29.87 -36.26 -1.80
N ALA A 288 -28.56 -36.28 -2.03
CA ALA A 288 -27.86 -37.43 -2.60
C ALA A 288 -27.90 -38.70 -1.72
N ALA A 289 -28.32 -38.59 -0.45
CA ALA A 289 -28.56 -39.73 0.44
C ALA A 289 -29.90 -40.47 0.18
N LEU A 290 -30.74 -39.96 -0.73
CA LEU A 290 -32.01 -40.58 -1.13
C LEU A 290 -31.78 -41.81 -2.04
N PRO A 291 -32.78 -42.71 -2.21
CA PRO A 291 -32.59 -43.93 -3.00
C PRO A 291 -32.43 -43.68 -4.51
N GLU A 292 -31.42 -44.31 -5.11
CA GLU A 292 -31.19 -44.33 -6.56
C GLU A 292 -32.44 -44.79 -7.35
N GLY A 293 -32.70 -44.15 -8.49
CA GLY A 293 -33.88 -44.44 -9.32
C GLY A 293 -35.24 -44.17 -8.67
N GLY A 294 -35.27 -43.58 -7.46
CA GLY A 294 -36.48 -43.32 -6.69
C GLY A 294 -37.45 -42.34 -7.35
N PHE A 295 -36.96 -41.45 -8.20
CA PHE A 295 -37.70 -40.33 -8.78
C PHE A 295 -37.78 -40.39 -10.30
N ASP A 296 -38.79 -39.76 -10.89
CA ASP A 296 -38.86 -39.48 -12.34
C ASP A 296 -38.67 -38.00 -12.65
N THR A 297 -38.92 -37.12 -11.68
CA THR A 297 -38.75 -35.67 -11.81
C THR A 297 -38.05 -35.10 -10.58
N ILE A 298 -37.04 -34.26 -10.80
CA ILE A 298 -36.40 -33.43 -9.76
C ILE A 298 -36.63 -31.98 -10.14
N VAL A 299 -36.99 -31.12 -9.19
CA VAL A 299 -37.23 -29.68 -9.39
C VAL A 299 -36.30 -28.89 -8.47
N ILE A 300 -35.58 -27.93 -9.05
CA ILE A 300 -34.71 -26.97 -8.38
C ILE A 300 -35.05 -25.59 -8.95
N ASN A 301 -36.07 -24.90 -8.42
CA ASN A 301 -36.58 -23.66 -9.02
C ASN A 301 -36.28 -22.43 -8.14
N SER A 302 -35.63 -21.41 -8.71
CA SER A 302 -35.23 -20.19 -7.98
C SER A 302 -34.33 -20.48 -6.75
N VAL A 303 -33.50 -21.52 -6.85
CA VAL A 303 -32.62 -21.99 -5.75
C VAL A 303 -31.15 -21.95 -6.16
N VAL A 304 -30.84 -22.22 -7.43
CA VAL A 304 -29.44 -22.26 -7.92
C VAL A 304 -28.73 -20.91 -7.77
N GLN A 305 -29.45 -19.78 -7.77
CA GLN A 305 -28.85 -18.46 -7.53
C GLN A 305 -28.19 -18.35 -6.14
N TYR A 306 -28.59 -19.17 -5.16
CA TYR A 306 -28.03 -19.18 -3.81
C TYR A 306 -26.91 -20.23 -3.62
N PHE A 307 -26.60 -21.00 -4.66
CA PHE A 307 -25.47 -21.93 -4.60
C PHE A 307 -24.15 -21.13 -4.57
N PRO A 308 -23.19 -21.45 -3.69
CA PRO A 308 -21.99 -20.64 -3.49
C PRO A 308 -21.15 -20.39 -4.76
N ASN A 309 -21.17 -21.33 -5.72
CA ASN A 309 -20.39 -21.29 -6.96
C ASN A 309 -20.81 -22.43 -7.91
N ARG A 310 -20.25 -22.40 -9.12
CA ARG A 310 -20.36 -23.47 -10.13
C ARG A 310 -20.03 -24.88 -9.59
N ARG A 311 -19.00 -25.01 -8.75
CA ARG A 311 -18.52 -26.31 -8.28
C ARG A 311 -19.56 -27.00 -7.40
N TYR A 312 -20.21 -26.25 -6.50
CA TYR A 312 -21.34 -26.74 -5.71
C TYR A 312 -22.51 -27.20 -6.59
N LEU A 313 -22.82 -26.48 -7.68
CA LEU A 313 -23.83 -26.92 -8.66
C LEU A 313 -23.44 -28.24 -9.35
N GLU A 314 -22.18 -28.38 -9.77
CA GLU A 314 -21.68 -29.61 -10.40
C GLU A 314 -21.73 -30.80 -9.44
N GLU A 315 -21.37 -30.61 -8.17
CA GLU A 315 -21.49 -31.61 -7.10
C GLU A 315 -22.97 -31.99 -6.83
N ALA A 316 -23.89 -31.01 -6.83
CA ALA A 316 -25.33 -31.27 -6.70
C ALA A 316 -25.91 -32.04 -7.90
N VAL A 317 -25.57 -31.65 -9.14
CA VAL A 317 -25.99 -32.38 -10.35
C VAL A 317 -25.44 -33.82 -10.33
N ALA A 318 -24.19 -34.01 -9.93
CA ALA A 318 -23.58 -35.34 -9.78
C ALA A 318 -24.32 -36.22 -8.76
N GLY A 319 -24.74 -35.66 -7.62
CA GLY A 319 -25.48 -36.37 -6.58
C GLY A 319 -26.95 -36.64 -6.93
N LEU A 320 -27.59 -35.76 -7.69
CA LEU A 320 -29.02 -35.86 -8.04
C LEU A 320 -29.28 -36.75 -9.27
N LEU A 321 -28.34 -36.83 -10.23
CA LEU A 321 -28.50 -37.68 -11.43
C LEU A 321 -28.77 -39.17 -11.10
N PRO A 322 -28.05 -39.83 -10.17
CA PRO A 322 -28.34 -41.20 -9.74
C PRO A 322 -29.77 -41.46 -9.24
N LEU A 323 -30.42 -40.44 -8.66
CA LEU A 323 -31.76 -40.54 -8.06
C LEU A 323 -32.88 -40.66 -9.10
N LEU A 324 -32.64 -40.23 -10.35
CA LEU A 324 -33.60 -40.34 -11.45
C LEU A 324 -33.66 -41.75 -12.03
N SER A 325 -34.85 -42.25 -12.34
CA SER A 325 -35.01 -43.38 -13.26
C SER A 325 -34.61 -43.01 -14.71
N ASP A 326 -34.38 -44.01 -15.56
CA ASP A 326 -34.09 -43.77 -16.99
C ASP A 326 -35.26 -43.04 -17.69
N GLY A 327 -34.94 -42.04 -18.49
CA GLY A 327 -35.89 -41.07 -19.05
C GLY A 327 -36.34 -39.96 -18.08
N GLY A 328 -35.92 -40.01 -16.81
CA GLY A 328 -36.24 -39.01 -15.79
C GLY A 328 -35.58 -37.66 -16.03
N ARG A 329 -36.10 -36.61 -15.38
CA ARG A 329 -35.76 -35.22 -15.69
C ARG A 329 -35.40 -34.38 -14.46
N ILE A 330 -34.40 -33.51 -14.57
CA ILE A 330 -34.15 -32.41 -13.61
C ILE A 330 -34.61 -31.11 -14.27
N LEU A 331 -35.60 -30.44 -13.70
CA LEU A 331 -35.91 -29.04 -13.98
C LEU A 331 -35.05 -28.16 -13.06
N ILE A 332 -34.16 -27.37 -13.65
CA ILE A 332 -33.48 -26.28 -12.97
C ILE A 332 -34.14 -24.99 -13.46
N GLY A 333 -35.02 -24.44 -12.63
CA GLY A 333 -35.89 -23.33 -12.98
C GLY A 333 -35.37 -21.98 -12.49
N ASP A 334 -35.72 -20.93 -13.23
CA ASP A 334 -35.45 -19.52 -12.91
C ASP A 334 -33.95 -19.13 -12.83
N VAL A 335 -33.11 -19.78 -13.63
CA VAL A 335 -31.67 -19.52 -13.71
C VAL A 335 -31.41 -18.11 -14.25
N ARG A 336 -30.63 -17.30 -13.54
CA ARG A 336 -30.18 -15.97 -14.00
C ARG A 336 -29.13 -16.10 -15.12
N ASN A 337 -29.36 -15.42 -16.25
CA ASN A 337 -28.50 -15.49 -17.44
C ASN A 337 -27.23 -14.63 -17.29
N LEU A 338 -26.07 -15.29 -17.22
CA LEU A 338 -24.76 -14.63 -17.17
C LEU A 338 -24.49 -13.75 -18.40
N ASP A 339 -24.86 -14.21 -19.59
CA ASP A 339 -24.62 -13.53 -20.86
C ASP A 339 -25.31 -12.16 -20.92
N LEU A 340 -26.34 -11.96 -20.09
CA LEU A 340 -27.12 -10.73 -19.97
C LEU A 340 -26.86 -9.97 -18.66
N LEU A 341 -25.90 -10.38 -17.82
CA LEU A 341 -25.61 -9.72 -16.55
C LEU A 341 -25.29 -8.23 -16.71
N SER A 342 -24.49 -7.87 -17.72
CA SER A 342 -24.18 -6.46 -18.02
C SER A 342 -25.39 -5.67 -18.54
N ALA A 343 -26.33 -6.31 -19.26
CA ALA A 343 -27.58 -5.69 -19.68
C ALA A 343 -28.51 -5.45 -18.49
N HIS A 344 -28.68 -6.46 -17.63
CA HIS A 344 -29.48 -6.37 -16.42
C HIS A 344 -28.95 -5.28 -15.47
N LEU A 345 -27.67 -5.33 -15.10
CA LEU A 345 -27.06 -4.30 -14.26
C LEU A 345 -27.09 -2.91 -14.93
N GLY A 346 -27.02 -2.86 -16.27
CA GLY A 346 -27.17 -1.63 -17.04
C GLY A 346 -28.54 -1.00 -16.87
N ALA A 347 -29.61 -1.80 -16.97
CA ALA A 347 -30.98 -1.35 -16.69
C ALA A 347 -31.13 -0.83 -15.25
N VAL A 348 -30.63 -1.58 -14.26
CA VAL A 348 -30.73 -1.23 -12.83
C VAL A 348 -29.99 0.06 -12.48
N GLU A 349 -28.80 0.29 -13.02
CA GLU A 349 -28.08 1.54 -12.75
C GLU A 349 -28.67 2.71 -13.57
N ARG A 350 -29.26 2.47 -14.76
CA ARG A 350 -29.99 3.49 -15.54
C ARG A 350 -31.32 3.94 -14.94
N SER A 351 -32.00 3.13 -14.12
CA SER A 351 -33.19 3.60 -13.38
C SER A 351 -32.82 4.51 -12.21
N ARG A 352 -31.58 4.39 -11.71
CA ARG A 352 -31.01 5.17 -10.60
C ARG A 352 -30.17 6.35 -11.10
N ALA A 353 -29.88 6.41 -12.39
CA ALA A 353 -29.08 7.43 -13.04
C ALA A 353 -29.82 8.77 -13.20
N GLY A 354 -29.10 9.88 -13.00
CA GLY A 354 -29.59 11.23 -13.27
C GLY A 354 -29.35 11.66 -14.73
N SER A 355 -29.94 12.78 -15.13
CA SER A 355 -29.58 13.43 -16.40
C SER A 355 -28.10 13.86 -16.37
N GLY A 356 -27.32 13.40 -17.34
CA GLY A 356 -25.88 13.65 -17.44
C GLY A 356 -24.98 12.48 -17.02
N THR A 357 -25.52 11.30 -16.70
CA THR A 357 -24.71 10.10 -16.47
C THR A 357 -23.97 9.68 -17.74
N THR A 358 -22.65 9.57 -17.66
CA THR A 358 -21.80 9.24 -18.82
C THR A 358 -21.56 7.74 -18.96
N ALA A 359 -21.21 7.29 -20.17
CA ALA A 359 -20.87 5.90 -20.45
C ALA A 359 -19.72 5.39 -19.55
N ALA A 360 -18.71 6.21 -19.26
CA ALA A 360 -17.63 5.85 -18.34
C ALA A 360 -18.10 5.68 -16.89
N ALA A 361 -19.03 6.52 -16.41
CA ALA A 361 -19.60 6.38 -15.08
C ALA A 361 -20.42 5.08 -14.96
N LEU A 362 -21.24 4.77 -15.97
CA LEU A 362 -22.02 3.54 -16.02
C LEU A 362 -21.10 2.30 -16.10
N ALA A 363 -20.06 2.30 -16.94
CA ALA A 363 -19.05 1.23 -16.98
C ALA A 363 -18.45 0.93 -15.59
N ALA A 364 -18.04 1.98 -14.87
CA ALA A 364 -17.46 1.85 -13.54
C ALA A 364 -18.46 1.26 -12.52
N GLN A 365 -19.75 1.62 -12.60
CA GLN A 365 -20.82 1.03 -11.79
C GLN A 365 -21.03 -0.45 -12.12
N LEU A 366 -21.09 -0.82 -13.42
CA LEU A 366 -21.22 -2.20 -13.88
C LEU A 366 -20.09 -3.09 -13.35
N HIS A 367 -18.83 -2.68 -13.50
CA HIS A 367 -17.68 -3.44 -13.00
C HIS A 367 -17.63 -3.53 -11.47
N ARG A 368 -18.16 -2.52 -10.74
CA ARG A 368 -18.31 -2.60 -9.28
C ARG A 368 -19.38 -3.62 -8.91
N ARG A 369 -20.57 -3.53 -9.50
CA ARG A 369 -21.69 -4.45 -9.25
C ARG A 369 -21.33 -5.89 -9.56
N ARG A 370 -20.75 -6.17 -10.73
CA ARG A 370 -20.39 -7.54 -11.16
C ARG A 370 -19.42 -8.24 -10.18
N ARG A 371 -18.47 -7.51 -9.56
CA ARG A 371 -17.56 -8.07 -8.52
C ARG A 371 -18.21 -8.30 -7.16
N HIS A 372 -19.35 -7.66 -6.87
CA HIS A 372 -20.10 -7.78 -5.62
C HIS A 372 -21.42 -8.56 -5.80
N GLU A 373 -21.65 -9.14 -6.97
CA GLU A 373 -22.81 -9.99 -7.25
C GLU A 373 -22.73 -11.21 -6.34
N SER A 374 -23.74 -11.38 -5.48
CA SER A 374 -23.78 -12.41 -4.43
C SER A 374 -24.42 -13.70 -4.89
N GLU A 375 -25.12 -13.67 -6.02
CA GLU A 375 -25.82 -14.81 -6.59
C GLU A 375 -25.01 -15.50 -7.70
N LEU A 376 -25.30 -16.78 -7.92
CA LEU A 376 -24.77 -17.56 -9.04
C LEU A 376 -25.58 -17.32 -10.32
N LEU A 377 -24.90 -16.87 -11.36
CA LEU A 377 -25.40 -16.74 -12.73
C LEU A 377 -24.67 -17.71 -13.65
N LEU A 378 -25.42 -18.25 -14.61
CA LEU A 378 -24.92 -19.28 -15.51
C LEU A 378 -25.21 -18.88 -16.96
N SER A 379 -24.25 -19.17 -17.84
CA SER A 379 -24.46 -19.02 -19.27
C SER A 379 -25.35 -20.16 -19.78
N PRO A 380 -26.26 -19.93 -20.74
CA PRO A 380 -26.87 -21.00 -21.52
C PRO A 380 -25.83 -21.95 -22.14
N GLY A 381 -24.63 -21.44 -22.46
CA GLY A 381 -23.48 -22.19 -22.95
C GLY A 381 -22.77 -23.11 -21.94
N TYR A 382 -23.07 -22.98 -20.64
CA TYR A 382 -22.68 -23.97 -19.62
C TYR A 382 -23.56 -25.21 -19.74
N PHE A 383 -24.88 -25.02 -19.66
CA PHE A 383 -25.85 -26.12 -19.72
C PHE A 383 -25.84 -26.84 -21.07
N ALA A 384 -25.71 -26.10 -22.18
CA ALA A 384 -25.64 -26.68 -23.52
C ALA A 384 -24.49 -27.69 -23.72
N ARG A 385 -23.45 -27.64 -22.88
CA ARG A 385 -22.29 -28.55 -22.86
C ARG A 385 -22.22 -29.43 -21.61
N LEU A 386 -23.27 -29.46 -20.78
CA LEU A 386 -23.27 -30.19 -19.51
C LEU A 386 -23.09 -31.71 -19.72
N ASN A 387 -23.57 -32.23 -20.84
CA ASN A 387 -23.38 -33.63 -21.26
C ASN A 387 -21.92 -34.01 -21.58
N GLU A 388 -21.03 -33.04 -21.84
CA GLU A 388 -19.59 -33.28 -21.97
C GLU A 388 -18.95 -33.62 -20.61
N ARG A 389 -19.56 -33.14 -19.51
CA ARG A 389 -19.12 -33.35 -18.11
C ARG A 389 -19.86 -34.51 -17.46
N PHE A 390 -21.15 -34.67 -17.78
CA PHE A 390 -22.05 -35.69 -17.23
C PHE A 390 -22.65 -36.54 -18.36
N PRO A 391 -21.99 -37.63 -18.79
CA PRO A 391 -22.43 -38.46 -19.92
C PRO A 391 -23.81 -39.10 -19.79
N GLU A 392 -24.38 -39.15 -18.57
CA GLU A 392 -25.75 -39.59 -18.29
C GLU A 392 -26.83 -38.61 -18.79
N VAL A 393 -26.46 -37.35 -19.05
CA VAL A 393 -27.36 -36.30 -19.54
C VAL A 393 -27.49 -36.43 -21.07
N GLY A 394 -28.53 -37.17 -21.50
CA GLY A 394 -28.79 -37.42 -22.93
C GLY A 394 -29.42 -36.25 -23.69
N ALA A 395 -30.01 -35.29 -22.99
CA ALA A 395 -30.51 -34.04 -23.59
C ALA A 395 -30.58 -32.91 -22.55
N VAL A 396 -30.41 -31.69 -23.05
CA VAL A 396 -30.56 -30.43 -22.31
C VAL A 396 -31.48 -29.54 -23.14
N ASP A 397 -32.59 -29.13 -22.55
CA ASP A 397 -33.52 -28.16 -23.15
C ASP A 397 -33.41 -26.83 -22.40
N LEU A 398 -33.35 -25.71 -23.14
CA LEU A 398 -33.12 -24.36 -22.62
C LEU A 398 -34.26 -23.44 -23.06
N MET A 399 -35.04 -22.92 -22.11
CA MET A 399 -36.25 -22.12 -22.39
C MET A 399 -36.17 -20.75 -21.73
N VAL A 400 -36.38 -19.67 -22.50
CA VAL A 400 -36.59 -18.33 -21.91
C VAL A 400 -37.95 -18.28 -21.21
N LYS A 401 -38.05 -17.47 -20.15
CA LYS A 401 -39.35 -17.16 -19.54
C LYS A 401 -40.27 -16.46 -20.55
N ARG A 402 -41.56 -16.75 -20.47
CA ARG A 402 -42.62 -16.17 -21.33
C ARG A 402 -43.58 -15.33 -20.50
N GLY A 403 -44.11 -14.27 -21.11
CA GLY A 403 -45.04 -13.36 -20.47
C GLY A 403 -44.94 -11.92 -20.94
N VAL A 404 -45.90 -11.07 -20.55
CA VAL A 404 -45.98 -9.67 -20.97
C VAL A 404 -45.51 -8.67 -19.90
N GLY A 405 -45.26 -9.12 -18.67
CA GLY A 405 -44.75 -8.28 -17.58
C GLY A 405 -43.35 -7.68 -17.83
N ASP A 406 -43.09 -6.49 -17.27
CA ASP A 406 -41.80 -5.80 -17.33
C ASP A 406 -41.03 -5.92 -16.01
N ASN A 407 -40.39 -7.08 -15.83
CA ASN A 407 -39.63 -7.42 -14.64
C ASN A 407 -38.39 -8.26 -15.00
N GLU A 408 -37.45 -8.35 -14.05
CA GLU A 408 -36.20 -9.08 -14.25
C GLU A 408 -36.37 -10.60 -14.45
N MET A 409 -37.43 -11.18 -13.89
CA MET A 409 -37.67 -12.63 -13.93
C MET A 409 -38.03 -13.05 -15.36
N LEU A 410 -38.92 -12.30 -16.01
CA LEU A 410 -39.30 -12.53 -17.41
C LEU A 410 -38.25 -12.05 -18.43
N ALA A 411 -37.41 -11.07 -18.07
CA ALA A 411 -36.41 -10.50 -18.98
C ALA A 411 -35.06 -11.23 -18.97
N TYR A 412 -34.58 -11.68 -17.81
CA TYR A 412 -33.18 -12.09 -17.62
C TYR A 412 -32.99 -13.52 -17.07
N ARG A 413 -34.08 -14.27 -16.85
CA ARG A 413 -34.03 -15.65 -16.33
C ARG A 413 -34.50 -16.67 -17.38
N TYR A 414 -34.10 -17.92 -17.20
CA TYR A 414 -34.42 -19.03 -18.09
C TYR A 414 -34.53 -20.35 -17.33
N ASP A 415 -35.23 -21.32 -17.92
CA ASP A 415 -35.42 -22.66 -17.37
C ASP A 415 -34.58 -23.68 -18.14
N VAL A 416 -34.09 -24.69 -17.44
CA VAL A 416 -33.28 -25.78 -17.99
C VAL A 416 -33.92 -27.12 -17.64
N VAL A 417 -34.11 -28.00 -18.62
CA VAL A 417 -34.54 -29.38 -18.38
C VAL A 417 -33.44 -30.34 -18.83
N LEU A 418 -32.85 -31.05 -17.86
CA LEU A 418 -31.88 -32.11 -18.08
C LEU A 418 -32.61 -33.45 -18.15
N THR A 419 -32.44 -34.24 -19.22
CA THR A 419 -33.03 -35.58 -19.33
C THR A 419 -31.96 -36.65 -19.14
N ARG A 420 -32.06 -37.45 -18.06
CA ARG A 420 -31.22 -38.64 -17.85
C ARG A 420 -31.65 -39.72 -18.83
N SER A 421 -30.80 -40.06 -19.81
CA SER A 421 -31.05 -41.16 -20.75
C SER A 421 -29.87 -41.42 -21.67
N ALA A 422 -29.71 -42.65 -22.14
CA ALA A 422 -28.86 -42.96 -23.29
C ALA A 422 -29.55 -42.62 -24.63
N ALA A 423 -30.10 -41.40 -24.74
CA ALA A 423 -30.92 -41.01 -25.89
C ALA A 423 -30.10 -40.84 -27.19
N PRO A 424 -30.62 -41.29 -28.34
CA PRO A 424 -29.97 -41.03 -29.63
C PRO A 424 -30.00 -39.53 -29.95
N ALA A 425 -28.97 -39.06 -30.66
CA ALA A 425 -28.83 -37.66 -31.05
C ALA A 425 -30.10 -37.15 -31.77
N ALA A 426 -30.62 -36.00 -31.33
CA ALA A 426 -31.79 -35.38 -31.94
C ALA A 426 -31.57 -35.14 -33.44
N ALA A 427 -32.51 -35.59 -34.26
CA ALA A 427 -32.48 -35.45 -35.71
C ALA A 427 -32.32 -33.97 -36.12
N PRO A 428 -31.57 -33.68 -37.20
CA PRO A 428 -31.35 -32.32 -37.66
C PRO A 428 -32.67 -31.64 -38.03
N LEU A 429 -32.80 -30.39 -37.60
CA LEU A 429 -33.99 -29.55 -37.72
C LEU A 429 -33.81 -28.57 -38.90
N PRO A 430 -34.83 -28.35 -39.77
CA PRO A 430 -34.79 -27.25 -40.72
C PRO A 430 -34.92 -25.92 -39.97
N TRP A 431 -34.01 -24.99 -40.20
CA TRP A 431 -34.03 -23.65 -39.63
C TRP A 431 -34.45 -22.63 -40.69
N LEU A 432 -35.40 -21.77 -40.34
CA LEU A 432 -35.91 -20.66 -41.14
C LEU A 432 -35.44 -19.34 -40.52
N GLU A 433 -35.06 -18.37 -41.35
CA GLU A 433 -34.60 -17.06 -40.92
C GLU A 433 -35.69 -16.02 -41.18
N VAL A 434 -36.04 -15.25 -40.15
CA VAL A 434 -37.02 -14.16 -40.22
C VAL A 434 -36.40 -12.89 -39.66
N ALA A 435 -36.69 -11.74 -40.27
CA ALA A 435 -36.07 -10.46 -39.89
C ALA A 435 -36.75 -9.81 -38.67
N ASP A 436 -38.06 -10.00 -38.52
CA ASP A 436 -38.90 -9.32 -37.54
C ASP A 436 -40.19 -10.11 -37.22
N LEU A 437 -41.04 -9.56 -36.36
CA LEU A 437 -42.33 -10.15 -35.98
C LEU A 437 -43.35 -10.19 -37.12
N ALA A 438 -43.26 -9.29 -38.11
CA ALA A 438 -44.13 -9.30 -39.28
C ALA A 438 -43.79 -10.49 -40.19
N ALA A 439 -42.51 -10.74 -40.44
CA ALA A 439 -42.03 -11.93 -41.15
C ALA A 439 -42.36 -13.24 -40.39
N LEU A 440 -42.36 -13.24 -39.06
CA LEU A 440 -42.84 -14.37 -38.26
C LEU A 440 -44.35 -14.61 -38.45
N ARG A 441 -45.17 -13.55 -38.47
CA ARG A 441 -46.61 -13.66 -38.74
C ARG A 441 -46.88 -14.24 -40.13
N ASP A 442 -46.25 -13.66 -41.15
CA ASP A 442 -46.40 -14.11 -42.54
C ASP A 442 -45.95 -15.58 -42.72
N LEU A 443 -44.95 -16.03 -41.94
CA LEU A 443 -44.53 -17.43 -41.86
C LEU A 443 -45.58 -18.33 -41.18
N LEU A 444 -46.21 -17.87 -40.09
CA LEU A 444 -47.25 -18.62 -39.37
C LEU A 444 -48.56 -18.77 -40.14
N ASP A 445 -48.86 -17.85 -41.06
CA ASP A 445 -50.03 -17.93 -41.95
C ASP A 445 -49.77 -18.79 -43.21
N GLY A 446 -48.54 -19.31 -43.39
CA GLY A 446 -48.14 -20.17 -44.53
C GLY A 446 -48.21 -21.69 -44.29
N GLU A 447 -47.76 -22.47 -45.27
CA GLU A 447 -47.54 -23.91 -45.10
C GLU A 447 -46.24 -24.17 -44.33
N LEU A 448 -46.35 -24.90 -43.21
CA LEU A 448 -45.26 -25.11 -42.25
C LEU A 448 -44.91 -26.60 -42.08
N PRO A 449 -43.63 -26.96 -41.88
CA PRO A 449 -43.22 -28.33 -41.53
C PRO A 449 -43.73 -28.74 -40.14
N ASP A 450 -43.94 -30.05 -39.93
CA ASP A 450 -44.36 -30.59 -38.62
C ASP A 450 -43.38 -30.30 -37.47
N ARG A 451 -42.09 -30.07 -37.78
CA ARG A 451 -41.06 -29.64 -36.84
C ARG A 451 -40.00 -28.79 -37.54
N PHE A 452 -39.77 -27.57 -37.05
CA PHE A 452 -38.80 -26.62 -37.61
C PHE A 452 -38.31 -25.63 -36.54
N GLY A 453 -37.25 -24.88 -36.87
CA GLY A 453 -36.72 -23.81 -36.04
C GLY A 453 -36.82 -22.46 -36.75
N VAL A 454 -36.89 -21.39 -35.99
CA VAL A 454 -36.91 -19.99 -36.46
C VAL A 454 -35.78 -19.23 -35.77
N THR A 455 -35.05 -18.40 -36.53
CA THR A 455 -33.95 -17.56 -36.05
C THR A 455 -34.02 -16.16 -36.65
N GLY A 456 -33.18 -15.25 -36.16
CA GLY A 456 -33.08 -13.86 -36.65
C GLY A 456 -33.95 -12.87 -35.88
N LEU A 457 -34.96 -13.35 -35.15
CA LEU A 457 -35.80 -12.54 -34.27
C LEU A 457 -34.97 -11.82 -33.21
N THR A 458 -35.39 -10.61 -32.89
CA THR A 458 -34.86 -9.83 -31.77
C THR A 458 -35.81 -9.98 -30.59
N ASN A 459 -35.30 -10.14 -29.37
CA ASN A 459 -36.10 -10.20 -28.15
C ASN A 459 -36.38 -8.76 -27.63
N PRO A 460 -37.60 -8.22 -27.82
CA PRO A 460 -37.90 -6.85 -27.38
C PRO A 460 -37.79 -6.66 -25.87
N ARG A 461 -37.80 -7.74 -25.06
CA ARG A 461 -37.61 -7.67 -23.61
C ARG A 461 -36.23 -7.17 -23.19
N VAL A 462 -35.19 -7.37 -24.01
CA VAL A 462 -33.78 -7.06 -23.64
C VAL A 462 -33.03 -6.23 -24.68
N ARG A 463 -33.60 -6.01 -25.87
CA ARG A 463 -33.01 -5.29 -27.01
C ARG A 463 -32.28 -3.99 -26.62
N GLU A 464 -32.97 -3.08 -25.92
CA GLU A 464 -32.41 -1.78 -25.54
C GLU A 464 -31.30 -1.91 -24.49
N ASP A 465 -31.44 -2.82 -23.53
CA ASP A 465 -30.47 -2.98 -22.45
C ASP A 465 -29.19 -3.69 -22.93
N VAL A 466 -29.31 -4.63 -23.88
CA VAL A 466 -28.15 -5.17 -24.62
C VAL A 466 -27.48 -4.07 -25.45
N ARG A 467 -28.25 -3.26 -26.19
CA ARG A 467 -27.71 -2.12 -26.98
C ARG A 467 -26.92 -1.14 -26.11
N VAL A 468 -27.39 -0.87 -24.89
CA VAL A 468 -26.66 0.00 -23.96
C VAL A 468 -25.46 -0.70 -23.34
N ALA A 469 -25.55 -1.97 -22.92
CA ALA A 469 -24.42 -2.70 -22.34
C ALA A 469 -23.27 -2.89 -23.33
N GLU A 470 -23.55 -3.28 -24.58
CA GLU A 470 -22.56 -3.29 -25.65
C GLU A 470 -22.07 -1.87 -25.95
N GLY A 471 -22.99 -0.91 -26.06
CA GLY A 471 -22.70 0.50 -26.33
C GLY A 471 -21.70 1.14 -25.36
N VAL A 472 -21.84 0.88 -24.05
CA VAL A 472 -20.94 1.39 -22.99
C VAL A 472 -19.47 1.04 -23.24
N THR A 473 -19.17 -0.08 -23.92
CA THR A 473 -17.79 -0.49 -24.27
C THR A 473 -17.23 0.20 -25.52
N VAL A 474 -18.08 0.77 -26.39
CA VAL A 474 -17.69 1.31 -27.70
C VAL A 474 -17.91 2.82 -27.81
N TRP A 475 -18.77 3.40 -26.98
CA TRP A 475 -19.09 4.82 -26.97
C TRP A 475 -17.92 5.68 -26.42
N SER A 476 -17.96 6.97 -26.72
CA SER A 476 -17.06 7.94 -26.09
C SER A 476 -17.28 7.92 -24.56
N PRO A 477 -16.22 8.03 -23.73
CA PRO A 477 -16.35 8.10 -22.27
C PRO A 477 -17.34 9.16 -21.77
N ASN A 478 -17.49 10.26 -22.52
CA ASN A 478 -18.38 11.39 -22.22
C ASN A 478 -19.74 11.31 -22.94
N HIS A 479 -20.08 10.17 -23.58
CA HIS A 479 -21.41 9.96 -24.14
C HIS A 479 -22.42 9.90 -22.99
N GLU A 480 -23.43 10.79 -23.00
CA GLU A 480 -24.53 10.74 -22.04
C GLU A 480 -25.41 9.52 -22.33
N VAL A 481 -25.60 8.67 -21.33
CA VAL A 481 -26.51 7.54 -21.38
C VAL A 481 -27.89 8.01 -20.91
N ALA A 482 -28.91 7.78 -21.72
CA ALA A 482 -30.27 8.14 -21.34
C ALA A 482 -30.76 7.29 -20.15
N PRO A 483 -31.29 7.93 -19.06
CA PRO A 483 -31.90 7.21 -17.96
C PRO A 483 -33.17 6.48 -18.42
N LEU A 484 -33.65 5.53 -17.62
CA LEU A 484 -34.91 4.83 -17.93
C LEU A 484 -36.13 5.75 -17.75
N PRO A 485 -37.21 5.55 -18.53
CA PRO A 485 -38.36 6.45 -18.60
C PRO A 485 -39.34 6.29 -17.43
N GLY A 486 -38.89 6.54 -16.19
CA GLY A 486 -39.74 6.60 -15.00
C GLY A 486 -40.21 5.23 -14.50
N GLU A 487 -41.53 5.03 -14.42
CA GLU A 487 -42.16 3.85 -13.77
C GLU A 487 -41.99 2.53 -14.53
N ALA A 488 -41.46 2.54 -15.75
CA ALA A 488 -41.23 1.35 -16.58
C ALA A 488 -39.82 1.34 -17.20
N ARG A 489 -39.29 0.14 -17.45
CA ARG A 489 -37.99 -0.06 -18.09
C ARG A 489 -38.14 -0.16 -19.61
N LEU A 490 -39.12 -0.92 -20.09
CA LEU A 490 -39.43 -1.00 -21.52
C LEU A 490 -40.03 0.30 -22.05
N SER A 491 -39.67 0.67 -23.29
CA SER A 491 -40.39 1.73 -23.98
C SER A 491 -41.81 1.26 -24.33
N ALA A 492 -42.73 2.20 -24.56
CA ALA A 492 -44.09 1.87 -24.99
C ALA A 492 -44.14 1.08 -26.31
N ALA A 493 -43.11 1.22 -27.17
CA ALA A 493 -42.99 0.45 -28.40
C ALA A 493 -42.49 -0.98 -28.12
N ASP A 494 -41.43 -1.15 -27.31
CA ASP A 494 -40.93 -2.49 -26.94
C ASP A 494 -42.01 -3.29 -26.19
N ALA A 495 -42.76 -2.64 -25.30
CA ALA A 495 -43.86 -3.28 -24.57
C ALA A 495 -45.01 -3.75 -25.50
N GLU A 496 -45.23 -3.08 -26.64
CA GLU A 496 -46.19 -3.54 -27.66
C GLU A 496 -45.62 -4.69 -28.49
N GLU A 497 -44.33 -4.63 -28.87
CA GLU A 497 -43.65 -5.75 -29.55
C GLU A 497 -43.61 -7.02 -28.66
N VAL A 498 -43.48 -6.90 -27.34
CA VAL A 498 -43.63 -8.02 -26.40
C VAL A 498 -45.03 -8.63 -26.46
N ARG A 499 -46.09 -7.80 -26.53
CA ARG A 499 -47.47 -8.27 -26.66
C ARG A 499 -47.73 -8.94 -28.01
N GLU A 500 -47.21 -8.39 -29.10
CA GLU A 500 -47.29 -9.00 -30.44
C GLU A 500 -46.54 -10.34 -30.48
N LEU A 501 -45.32 -10.41 -29.94
CA LEU A 501 -44.55 -11.66 -29.84
C LEU A 501 -45.35 -12.75 -29.12
N GLU A 502 -45.85 -12.51 -27.90
CA GLU A 502 -46.64 -13.51 -27.18
C GLU A 502 -47.96 -13.86 -27.87
N ALA A 503 -48.56 -12.94 -28.63
CA ALA A 503 -49.73 -13.24 -29.47
C ALA A 503 -49.37 -14.19 -30.63
N LEU A 504 -48.21 -14.00 -31.28
CA LEU A 504 -47.72 -14.89 -32.34
C LEU A 504 -47.32 -16.28 -31.79
N LEU A 505 -46.71 -16.36 -30.60
CA LEU A 505 -46.40 -17.64 -29.97
C LEU A 505 -47.69 -18.40 -29.60
N ARG A 506 -48.70 -17.73 -29.02
CA ARG A 506 -50.04 -18.32 -28.80
C ARG A 506 -50.71 -18.72 -30.11
N ARG A 507 -50.54 -17.95 -31.18
CA ARG A 507 -51.09 -18.29 -32.50
C ARG A 507 -50.49 -19.57 -33.06
N ALA A 508 -49.18 -19.79 -32.90
CA ALA A 508 -48.55 -21.06 -33.23
C ALA A 508 -49.13 -22.24 -32.42
N GLU A 509 -49.46 -22.03 -31.14
CA GLU A 509 -50.10 -23.03 -30.28
C GLU A 509 -51.53 -23.37 -30.75
N GLU A 510 -52.33 -22.36 -31.13
CA GLU A 510 -53.65 -22.55 -31.75
C GLU A 510 -53.58 -23.35 -33.07
N LEU A 511 -52.51 -23.17 -33.85
CA LEU A 511 -52.24 -23.93 -35.07
C LEU A 511 -51.78 -25.37 -34.80
N GLY A 512 -51.70 -25.79 -33.54
CA GLY A 512 -51.38 -27.15 -33.10
C GLY A 512 -49.89 -27.46 -33.02
N TYR A 513 -49.04 -26.45 -32.87
CA TYR A 513 -47.63 -26.63 -32.49
C TYR A 513 -47.45 -26.50 -30.98
N ARG A 514 -46.45 -27.19 -30.42
CA ARG A 514 -45.78 -26.77 -29.19
C ARG A 514 -44.61 -25.88 -29.58
N VAL A 515 -44.39 -24.82 -28.81
CA VAL A 515 -43.34 -23.82 -29.06
C VAL A 515 -42.38 -23.82 -27.88
N SER A 516 -41.09 -23.92 -28.17
CA SER A 516 -40.01 -23.66 -27.21
C SER A 516 -39.21 -22.45 -27.69
N ALA A 517 -39.03 -21.45 -26.83
CA ALA A 517 -38.29 -20.23 -27.14
C ALA A 517 -36.99 -20.23 -26.35
N THR A 518 -35.87 -19.91 -26.99
CA THR A 518 -34.52 -20.00 -26.40
C THR A 518 -33.67 -18.79 -26.76
N TRP A 519 -32.61 -18.53 -25.97
CA TRP A 519 -31.63 -17.50 -26.28
C TRP A 519 -30.90 -17.83 -27.59
N SER A 520 -30.77 -16.85 -28.47
CA SER A 520 -30.01 -17.04 -29.71
C SER A 520 -28.53 -17.27 -29.42
N GLN A 521 -27.93 -18.26 -30.09
CA GLN A 521 -26.52 -18.58 -29.93
C GLN A 521 -25.58 -17.57 -30.60
N SER A 522 -26.10 -16.76 -31.54
CA SER A 522 -25.31 -15.82 -32.34
C SER A 522 -25.41 -14.36 -31.89
N ARG A 523 -26.42 -14.02 -31.07
CA ARG A 523 -26.79 -12.64 -30.68
C ARG A 523 -27.32 -12.60 -29.24
N LEU A 524 -26.81 -11.68 -28.42
CA LEU A 524 -27.29 -11.47 -27.04
C LEU A 524 -28.73 -10.96 -27.00
N ASP A 525 -29.11 -10.11 -27.96
CA ASP A 525 -30.48 -9.60 -28.11
C ASP A 525 -31.39 -10.53 -28.93
N GLY A 526 -30.92 -11.70 -29.34
CA GLY A 526 -31.63 -12.59 -30.26
C GLY A 526 -32.51 -13.64 -29.57
N LEU A 527 -33.60 -14.01 -30.25
CA LEU A 527 -34.50 -15.09 -29.84
C LEU A 527 -34.55 -16.16 -30.93
N ASP A 528 -34.28 -17.41 -30.58
CA ASP A 528 -34.50 -18.57 -31.45
C ASP A 528 -35.76 -19.31 -30.97
N LEU A 529 -36.59 -19.78 -31.91
CA LEU A 529 -37.80 -20.57 -31.62
C LEU A 529 -37.65 -21.97 -32.21
N VAL A 530 -38.17 -22.98 -31.51
CA VAL A 530 -38.34 -24.34 -32.03
C VAL A 530 -39.82 -24.69 -31.95
N LEU A 531 -40.40 -25.09 -33.07
CA LEU A 531 -41.80 -25.47 -33.19
C LEU A 531 -41.91 -26.95 -33.56
N GLY A 532 -42.85 -27.66 -32.97
CA GLY A 532 -43.10 -29.07 -33.26
C GLY A 532 -44.51 -29.50 -32.90
N ARG A 533 -45.15 -30.33 -33.74
CA ARG A 533 -46.45 -30.94 -33.41
C ARG A 533 -46.26 -32.11 -32.43
N GLY A 534 -46.96 -32.08 -31.30
CA GLY A 534 -46.94 -33.16 -30.30
C GLY A 534 -46.40 -32.72 -28.94
N GLU A 535 -45.30 -33.32 -28.48
CA GLU A 535 -44.61 -32.94 -27.24
C GLU A 535 -43.82 -31.63 -27.39
N LEU A 536 -43.40 -31.03 -26.27
CA LEU A 536 -42.57 -29.83 -26.28
C LEU A 536 -41.28 -30.11 -27.08
N PRO A 537 -40.97 -29.33 -28.14
CA PRO A 537 -39.90 -29.68 -29.04
C PRO A 537 -38.54 -29.41 -28.38
N ARG A 538 -37.70 -30.45 -28.31
CA ARG A 538 -36.34 -30.31 -27.75
C ARG A 538 -35.53 -29.25 -28.47
N VAL A 539 -34.83 -28.43 -27.69
CA VAL A 539 -33.99 -27.31 -28.14
C VAL A 539 -32.55 -27.79 -28.26
N ARG A 540 -32.03 -27.84 -29.47
CA ARG A 540 -30.63 -28.22 -29.72
C ARG A 540 -29.81 -26.99 -30.09
N ALA A 541 -28.60 -26.89 -29.53
CA ALA A 541 -27.58 -25.97 -30.02
C ALA A 541 -27.31 -26.18 -31.52
N ARG A 542 -27.50 -25.13 -32.32
CA ARG A 542 -27.14 -25.00 -33.73
C ARG A 542 -25.69 -24.54 -33.93
N ALA A 543 -25.14 -23.86 -32.93
CA ALA A 543 -23.76 -23.40 -32.82
C ALA A 543 -23.40 -23.25 -31.33
N ASP A 544 -22.13 -22.94 -31.02
CA ASP A 544 -21.74 -22.56 -29.67
C ASP A 544 -22.35 -21.20 -29.29
N TYR A 545 -22.79 -21.07 -28.04
CA TYR A 545 -23.14 -19.77 -27.46
C TYR A 545 -21.88 -18.89 -27.40
N ARG A 546 -22.02 -17.60 -27.74
CA ARG A 546 -20.90 -16.65 -27.82
C ARG A 546 -20.12 -16.42 -26.51
N ALA A 547 -20.69 -16.74 -25.36
CA ALA A 547 -20.12 -16.36 -24.06
C ALA A 547 -18.78 -17.07 -23.77
N PRO A 548 -17.73 -16.32 -23.36
CA PRO A 548 -16.44 -16.91 -23.01
C PRO A 548 -16.46 -17.67 -21.67
N GLN A 549 -17.39 -17.31 -20.77
CA GLN A 549 -17.49 -17.86 -19.42
C GLN A 549 -18.75 -18.70 -19.23
N SER A 550 -18.64 -19.72 -18.37
CA SER A 550 -19.74 -20.64 -18.06
C SER A 550 -20.59 -20.20 -16.85
N ALA A 551 -19.95 -19.58 -15.86
CA ALA A 551 -20.54 -19.13 -14.61
C ALA A 551 -19.79 -17.88 -14.12
N ASN A 552 -20.45 -17.02 -13.33
CA ASN A 552 -19.74 -15.98 -12.57
C ASN A 552 -19.01 -16.59 -11.36
N VAL A 553 -18.25 -15.75 -10.66
CA VAL A 553 -17.71 -16.00 -9.32
C VAL A 553 -18.47 -15.13 -8.32
N PRO A 554 -19.47 -15.70 -7.61
CA PRO A 554 -20.20 -14.96 -6.57
C PRO A 554 -19.22 -14.35 -5.55
N ARG A 555 -19.44 -13.08 -5.22
CA ARG A 555 -18.61 -12.27 -4.31
C ARG A 555 -17.10 -12.30 -4.61
N LEU A 556 -16.71 -12.23 -5.90
CA LEU A 556 -15.30 -12.14 -6.33
C LEU A 556 -14.48 -11.07 -5.55
N ALA A 557 -15.10 -9.98 -5.11
CA ALA A 557 -14.48 -8.96 -4.26
C ALA A 557 -13.95 -9.51 -2.92
N ASP A 558 -14.62 -10.50 -2.31
CA ASP A 558 -14.24 -11.08 -1.01
C ASP A 558 -12.97 -11.94 -1.13
N LEU A 559 -12.62 -12.38 -2.35
CA LEU A 559 -11.40 -13.15 -2.64
C LEU A 559 -10.15 -12.28 -2.81
N VAL A 560 -10.33 -10.95 -2.90
CA VAL A 560 -9.24 -10.00 -3.13
C VAL A 560 -8.19 -10.04 -2.01
N PRO A 561 -8.51 -10.00 -0.70
CA PRO A 561 -7.48 -9.95 0.35
C PRO A 561 -6.59 -11.20 0.37
N ALA A 562 -7.18 -12.40 0.25
CA ALA A 562 -6.44 -13.66 0.23
C ALA A 562 -5.53 -13.77 -1.01
N THR A 563 -6.08 -13.45 -2.19
CA THR A 563 -5.32 -13.52 -3.45
C THR A 563 -4.23 -12.44 -3.51
N ALA A 564 -4.54 -11.20 -3.14
CA ALA A 564 -3.60 -10.09 -3.11
C ALA A 564 -2.41 -10.35 -2.17
N LYS A 565 -2.64 -10.97 -1.01
CA LYS A 565 -1.57 -11.40 -0.09
C LYS A 565 -0.59 -12.35 -0.79
N LEU A 566 -1.10 -13.45 -1.35
CA LEU A 566 -0.27 -14.45 -2.04
C LEU A 566 0.53 -13.84 -3.21
N LEU A 567 -0.10 -12.98 -4.01
CA LEU A 567 0.57 -12.31 -5.13
C LEU A 567 1.63 -11.31 -4.66
N ARG A 568 1.38 -10.57 -3.58
CA ARG A 568 2.35 -9.61 -3.02
C ARG A 568 3.57 -10.34 -2.44
N GLU A 569 3.36 -11.44 -1.74
CA GLU A 569 4.43 -12.34 -1.25
C GLU A 569 5.25 -12.92 -2.44
N HIS A 570 4.57 -13.50 -3.43
CA HIS A 570 5.20 -14.08 -4.64
C HIS A 570 6.02 -13.06 -5.45
N LEU A 571 5.53 -11.83 -5.60
CA LEU A 571 6.22 -10.75 -6.32
C LEU A 571 7.37 -10.16 -5.51
N SER A 572 7.16 -9.82 -4.23
CA SER A 572 8.21 -9.23 -3.39
C SER A 572 9.41 -10.15 -3.16
N ALA A 573 9.23 -11.47 -3.28
CA ALA A 573 10.32 -12.45 -3.24
C ALA A 573 11.23 -12.46 -4.50
N ARG A 574 10.88 -11.76 -5.59
CA ARG A 574 11.67 -11.68 -6.83
C ARG A 574 11.95 -10.25 -7.28
N LEU A 575 10.92 -9.41 -7.22
CA LEU A 575 10.93 -8.06 -7.75
C LEU A 575 11.25 -7.05 -6.63
N PRO A 576 11.99 -5.96 -6.94
CA PRO A 576 12.17 -4.84 -6.02
C PRO A 576 10.83 -4.23 -5.58
N GLU A 577 10.75 -3.74 -4.34
CA GLU A 577 9.51 -3.20 -3.75
C GLU A 577 8.82 -2.12 -4.63
N TYR A 578 9.59 -1.30 -5.35
CA TYR A 578 9.03 -0.27 -6.24
C TYR A 578 8.34 -0.82 -7.51
N MET A 579 8.54 -2.10 -7.84
CA MET A 579 7.87 -2.82 -8.93
C MET A 579 6.64 -3.62 -8.45
N VAL A 580 6.48 -3.83 -7.14
CA VAL A 580 5.34 -4.57 -6.60
C VAL A 580 4.08 -3.68 -6.64
N PRO A 581 2.97 -4.12 -7.23
CA PRO A 581 1.71 -3.37 -7.20
C PRO A 581 1.26 -3.05 -5.78
N SER A 582 0.79 -1.83 -5.56
CA SER A 582 0.24 -1.38 -4.28
C SER A 582 -1.19 -1.87 -4.04
N SER A 583 -1.87 -2.29 -5.10
CA SER A 583 -3.22 -2.83 -5.08
C SER A 583 -3.42 -3.87 -6.17
N PHE A 584 -4.35 -4.79 -5.92
CA PHE A 584 -4.75 -5.83 -6.86
C PHE A 584 -6.26 -5.79 -7.07
N VAL A 585 -6.69 -5.84 -8.33
CA VAL A 585 -8.10 -5.89 -8.71
C VAL A 585 -8.36 -7.23 -9.38
N LEU A 586 -9.17 -8.08 -8.73
CA LEU A 586 -9.61 -9.33 -9.33
C LEU A 586 -10.72 -9.06 -10.35
N LEU A 587 -10.59 -9.66 -11.53
CA LEU A 587 -11.54 -9.60 -12.64
C LEU A 587 -11.86 -11.03 -13.08
N GLU A 588 -13.10 -11.29 -13.48
CA GLU A 588 -13.43 -12.59 -14.09
C GLU A 588 -12.72 -12.75 -15.44
N GLU A 589 -12.61 -11.67 -16.21
CA GLU A 589 -11.97 -11.61 -17.52
C GLU A 589 -11.30 -10.24 -17.76
N LEU A 590 -10.23 -10.20 -18.56
CA LEU A 590 -9.65 -8.95 -19.01
C LEU A 590 -10.49 -8.36 -20.16
N PRO A 591 -10.89 -7.08 -20.11
CA PRO A 591 -11.69 -6.48 -21.18
C PRO A 591 -10.88 -6.35 -22.46
N LEU A 592 -11.46 -6.76 -23.59
CA LEU A 592 -10.82 -6.72 -24.91
C LEU A 592 -11.60 -5.82 -25.88
N THR A 593 -10.86 -5.04 -26.66
CA THR A 593 -11.36 -4.34 -27.85
C THR A 593 -11.80 -5.33 -28.94
N PRO A 594 -12.64 -4.91 -29.92
CA PRO A 594 -13.05 -5.76 -31.04
C PRO A 594 -11.89 -6.35 -31.89
N ASN A 595 -10.69 -5.79 -31.78
CA ASN A 595 -9.47 -6.26 -32.44
C ASN A 595 -8.65 -7.25 -31.57
N GLY A 596 -9.19 -7.72 -30.45
CA GLY A 596 -8.54 -8.69 -29.55
C GLY A 596 -7.41 -8.11 -28.67
N LYS A 597 -7.25 -6.77 -28.62
CA LYS A 597 -6.27 -6.10 -27.73
C LYS A 597 -6.95 -5.69 -26.42
N LEU A 598 -6.21 -5.73 -25.31
CA LEU A 598 -6.65 -5.21 -24.00
C LEU A 598 -7.23 -3.79 -24.13
N ASP A 599 -8.45 -3.59 -23.62
CA ASP A 599 -9.04 -2.27 -23.46
C ASP A 599 -8.68 -1.68 -22.08
N LYS A 600 -7.60 -0.90 -22.06
CA LYS A 600 -7.13 -0.22 -20.84
C LYS A 600 -8.15 0.79 -20.28
N ARG A 601 -9.18 1.19 -21.02
CA ARG A 601 -10.23 2.15 -20.57
C ARG A 601 -11.40 1.47 -19.87
N ALA A 602 -11.65 0.20 -20.18
CA ALA A 602 -12.67 -0.62 -19.55
C ALA A 602 -12.18 -1.29 -18.24
N LEU A 603 -10.93 -1.10 -17.86
CA LEU A 603 -10.43 -1.55 -16.55
C LEU A 603 -10.98 -0.64 -15.43
N PRO A 604 -11.58 -1.20 -14.37
CA PRO A 604 -12.13 -0.41 -13.27
C PRO A 604 -11.01 0.24 -12.44
N ALA A 605 -11.27 1.39 -11.83
CA ALA A 605 -10.36 1.95 -10.84
C ALA A 605 -10.23 1.02 -9.61
N ALA A 606 -9.03 0.95 -9.01
CA ALA A 606 -8.85 0.30 -7.72
C ALA A 606 -9.74 0.96 -6.65
N ASP A 607 -10.43 0.14 -5.85
CA ASP A 607 -11.25 0.56 -4.70
C ASP A 607 -10.53 0.25 -3.37
N GLU A 608 -11.17 0.56 -2.23
CA GLU A 608 -10.57 0.35 -0.91
C GLU A 608 -10.22 -1.13 -0.66
N ASN A 609 -11.01 -2.06 -1.20
CA ASN A 609 -10.80 -3.51 -1.10
C ASN A 609 -9.62 -3.99 -1.95
N ALA A 610 -9.26 -3.27 -3.03
CA ALA A 610 -8.11 -3.60 -3.86
C ALA A 610 -6.76 -3.36 -3.16
N VAL A 611 -6.73 -2.57 -2.08
CA VAL A 611 -5.51 -2.31 -1.31
C VAL A 611 -5.34 -3.41 -0.26
N ALA A 612 -4.24 -4.16 -0.33
CA ALA A 612 -3.87 -5.14 0.69
C ALA A 612 -3.43 -4.45 1.98
N LYS A 613 -4.40 -3.97 2.77
CA LYS A 613 -4.21 -3.54 4.16
C LYS A 613 -4.31 -4.76 5.07
N GLU A 614 -3.36 -4.92 5.99
CA GLU A 614 -3.57 -5.78 7.15
C GLU A 614 -4.80 -5.29 7.91
N ALA A 615 -5.59 -6.21 8.48
CA ALA A 615 -6.98 -5.95 8.84
C ALA A 615 -7.13 -4.78 9.84
N TYR A 616 -7.70 -3.66 9.36
CA TYR A 616 -8.00 -2.50 10.19
C TYR A 616 -8.99 -2.87 11.30
N VAL A 617 -8.57 -2.71 12.56
CA VAL A 617 -9.44 -2.88 13.72
C VAL A 617 -9.63 -1.52 14.39
N GLU A 618 -10.88 -1.06 14.45
CA GLU A 618 -11.24 0.25 14.99
C GLU A 618 -10.99 0.35 16.52
N PRO A 619 -10.51 1.50 17.04
CA PRO A 619 -10.35 1.74 18.47
C PRO A 619 -11.66 1.71 19.29
N ARG A 620 -11.64 0.86 20.33
CA ARG A 620 -12.80 0.52 21.16
C ARG A 620 -12.87 1.35 22.44
N THR A 621 -11.74 1.56 23.12
CA THR A 621 -11.64 2.37 24.35
C THR A 621 -11.30 3.83 24.06
N GLU A 622 -11.53 4.72 25.03
CA GLU A 622 -11.17 6.14 24.91
C GLU A 622 -9.65 6.35 24.83
N ALA A 623 -8.87 5.57 25.59
CA ALA A 623 -7.42 5.53 25.49
C ALA A 623 -6.95 5.12 24.08
N GLN A 624 -7.55 4.06 23.52
CA GLN A 624 -7.27 3.63 22.13
C GLN A 624 -7.60 4.71 21.10
N ARG A 625 -8.75 5.39 21.19
CA ARG A 625 -9.15 6.45 20.25
C ARG A 625 -8.23 7.66 20.32
N THR A 626 -7.84 8.06 21.53
CA THR A 626 -6.88 9.15 21.76
C THR A 626 -5.52 8.79 21.17
N LEU A 627 -5.01 7.60 21.47
CA LEU A 627 -3.70 7.14 21.03
C LEU A 627 -3.60 7.02 19.50
N CYS A 628 -4.63 6.45 18.84
CA CYS A 628 -4.68 6.38 17.37
C CYS A 628 -4.64 7.78 16.75
N ARG A 629 -5.48 8.71 17.22
CA ARG A 629 -5.52 10.10 16.71
C ARG A 629 -4.20 10.86 16.89
N MET A 630 -3.54 10.67 18.03
CA MET A 630 -2.23 11.27 18.27
C MET A 630 -1.15 10.66 17.36
N LEU A 631 -1.18 9.35 17.15
CA LEU A 631 -0.28 8.65 16.22
C LEU A 631 -0.51 9.06 14.77
N GLU A 632 -1.76 9.19 14.31
CA GLU A 632 -2.12 9.68 12.97
C GLU A 632 -1.48 11.06 12.71
N SER A 633 -1.63 11.99 13.67
CA SER A 633 -1.02 13.33 13.59
C SER A 633 0.51 13.35 13.73
N THR A 634 1.11 12.37 14.43
CA THR A 634 2.55 12.35 14.74
C THR A 634 3.36 11.60 13.66
N LEU A 635 2.76 10.58 13.04
CA LEU A 635 3.35 9.78 11.97
C LEU A 635 2.96 10.30 10.57
N GLY A 636 1.90 11.10 10.46
CA GLY A 636 1.40 11.60 9.17
C GLY A 636 0.68 10.53 8.35
N VAL A 637 -0.12 9.69 9.02
CA VAL A 637 -0.84 8.55 8.43
C VAL A 637 -2.34 8.79 8.56
N ASP A 638 -3.10 8.62 7.48
CA ASP A 638 -4.52 9.03 7.39
C ASP A 638 -5.47 8.23 8.29
N ARG A 639 -5.14 6.98 8.63
CA ARG A 639 -5.96 6.10 9.48
C ARG A 639 -5.11 5.00 10.10
N ILE A 640 -5.21 4.82 11.42
CA ILE A 640 -4.47 3.82 12.20
C ILE A 640 -5.43 2.90 12.97
N GLY A 641 -5.19 1.59 12.90
CA GLY A 641 -5.94 0.56 13.64
C GLY A 641 -5.24 0.11 14.93
N ILE A 642 -5.98 -0.43 15.89
CA ILE A 642 -5.40 -0.85 17.20
C ILE A 642 -4.47 -2.05 17.11
N LYS A 643 -4.55 -2.84 16.02
CA LYS A 643 -3.64 -3.97 15.77
C LYS A 643 -2.36 -3.56 15.05
N ASP A 644 -2.27 -2.30 14.58
CA ASP A 644 -1.09 -1.82 13.89
C ASP A 644 0.10 -1.72 14.85
N ASN A 645 1.30 -1.97 14.34
CA ASN A 645 2.54 -1.85 15.11
C ASN A 645 3.17 -0.46 14.89
N TYR A 646 3.54 0.21 15.98
CA TYR A 646 4.13 1.54 15.99
C TYR A 646 5.35 1.70 15.05
N PHE A 647 6.26 0.72 15.04
CA PHE A 647 7.44 0.73 14.18
C PHE A 647 7.11 0.35 12.73
N ALA A 648 6.14 -0.53 12.52
CA ALA A 648 5.66 -0.87 11.17
C ALA A 648 5.10 0.36 10.43
N LEU A 649 4.41 1.24 11.17
CA LEU A 649 3.89 2.53 10.73
C LEU A 649 4.97 3.63 10.58
N GLY A 650 6.25 3.33 10.81
CA GLY A 650 7.36 4.28 10.66
C GLY A 650 7.70 5.10 11.92
N GLY A 651 7.21 4.70 13.09
CA GLY A 651 7.60 5.28 14.37
C GLY A 651 9.07 5.03 14.73
N ASP A 652 9.67 5.97 15.46
CA ASP A 652 11.05 5.92 15.93
C ASP A 652 11.18 6.41 17.39
N SER A 653 12.37 6.34 17.97
CA SER A 653 12.60 6.74 19.37
C SER A 653 12.36 8.24 19.64
N LEU A 654 12.49 9.11 18.63
CA LEU A 654 12.29 10.55 18.72
C LEU A 654 10.80 10.89 18.69
N LEU A 655 10.06 10.27 17.76
CA LEU A 655 8.61 10.34 17.66
C LEU A 655 7.93 9.71 18.87
N ALA A 656 8.50 8.67 19.48
CA ALA A 656 7.98 8.04 20.70
C ALA A 656 8.10 8.97 21.92
N VAL A 657 9.22 9.69 22.05
CA VAL A 657 9.39 10.74 23.09
C VAL A 657 8.38 11.86 22.89
N ARG A 658 8.21 12.37 21.65
CA ARG A 658 7.19 13.39 21.33
C ARG A 658 5.76 12.92 21.61
N LEU A 659 5.44 11.66 21.27
CA LEU A 659 4.14 11.06 21.54
C LEU A 659 3.84 11.05 23.06
N ALA A 660 4.79 10.56 23.88
CA ALA A 660 4.63 10.54 25.33
C ALA A 660 4.45 11.95 25.92
N MET A 661 5.23 12.93 25.43
CA MET A 661 5.12 14.33 25.87
C MET A 661 3.76 14.95 25.51
N ARG A 662 3.32 14.81 24.26
CA ARG A 662 2.01 15.32 23.80
C ARG A 662 0.83 14.65 24.48
N LEU A 663 0.92 13.33 24.71
CA LEU A 663 -0.13 12.57 25.36
C LEU A 663 -0.31 13.00 26.83
N ARG A 664 0.80 13.30 27.52
CA ARG A 664 0.77 13.91 28.86
C ARG A 664 0.17 15.32 28.87
N GLU A 665 0.51 16.16 27.89
CA GLU A 665 0.01 17.54 27.78
C GLU A 665 -1.49 17.61 27.40
N GLU A 666 -1.92 16.82 26.41
CA GLU A 666 -3.27 16.90 25.84
C GLU A 666 -4.32 16.11 26.64
N THR A 667 -3.96 15.05 27.39
CA THR A 667 -4.96 14.18 28.07
C THR A 667 -4.68 13.81 29.53
N SER A 668 -3.60 14.32 30.16
CA SER A 668 -3.17 13.93 31.52
C SER A 668 -2.85 12.42 31.69
N MET A 669 -2.86 11.63 30.61
CA MET A 669 -2.43 10.24 30.61
C MET A 669 -0.90 10.20 30.53
N ASP A 670 -0.25 9.18 31.12
CA ASP A 670 1.21 9.06 31.07
C ASP A 670 1.62 7.69 30.54
N ILE A 671 2.59 7.67 29.61
CA ILE A 671 3.16 6.45 29.07
C ILE A 671 4.68 6.51 29.14
N SER A 672 5.28 5.44 29.67
CA SER A 672 6.74 5.33 29.66
C SER A 672 7.23 5.08 28.23
N LEU A 673 8.40 5.65 27.89
CA LEU A 673 9.07 5.34 26.63
C LEU A 673 9.33 3.82 26.51
N GLN A 674 9.58 3.13 27.62
CA GLN A 674 9.67 1.67 27.66
C GLN A 674 8.39 1.02 27.10
N ALA A 675 7.20 1.40 27.58
CA ALA A 675 5.94 0.81 27.12
C ALA A 675 5.73 0.99 25.61
N ILE A 676 6.04 2.18 25.06
CA ILE A 676 5.99 2.41 23.60
C ILE A 676 6.98 1.48 22.87
N LEU A 677 8.20 1.30 23.39
CA LEU A 677 9.23 0.49 22.75
C LEU A 677 9.06 -1.03 22.95
N THR A 678 8.29 -1.46 23.95
CA THR A 678 8.02 -2.89 24.22
C THR A 678 6.72 -3.39 23.59
N SER A 679 5.74 -2.51 23.35
CA SER A 679 4.44 -2.89 22.78
C SER A 679 4.57 -3.39 21.34
N SER A 680 3.92 -4.52 21.04
CA SER A 680 3.82 -5.10 19.69
C SER A 680 2.65 -4.52 18.87
N SER A 681 1.69 -3.87 19.53
CA SER A 681 0.53 -3.22 18.89
C SER A 681 0.08 -1.97 19.66
N ILE A 682 -0.72 -1.13 19.01
CA ILE A 682 -1.34 0.05 19.62
C ILE A 682 -2.37 -0.34 20.71
N GLU A 683 -2.98 -1.51 20.63
CA GLU A 683 -3.82 -2.08 21.69
C GLU A 683 -3.03 -2.33 22.98
N GLU A 684 -1.84 -2.93 22.89
CA GLU A 684 -0.95 -3.13 24.05
C GLU A 684 -0.43 -1.80 24.60
N MET A 685 -0.12 -0.85 23.71
CA MET A 685 0.30 0.50 24.10
C MET A 685 -0.82 1.25 24.84
N ALA A 686 -2.08 1.08 24.41
CA ALA A 686 -3.24 1.61 25.12
C ALA A 686 -3.50 0.89 26.45
N ALA A 687 -3.29 -0.42 26.54
CA ALA A 687 -3.39 -1.15 27.80
C ALA A 687 -2.31 -0.69 28.82
N ALA A 688 -1.14 -0.25 28.35
CA ALA A 688 -0.10 0.33 29.19
C ALA A 688 -0.47 1.72 29.75
N LEU A 689 -1.34 2.49 29.08
CA LEU A 689 -1.91 3.75 29.59
C LEU A 689 -2.88 3.53 30.77
N GLU A 690 -3.56 2.38 30.78
CA GLU A 690 -4.58 2.05 31.77
C GLU A 690 -3.97 1.43 33.04
N GLN A 691 -2.69 1.06 33.02
CA GLN A 691 -1.97 0.70 34.25
C GLN A 691 -1.61 1.96 35.05
N PRO A 692 -1.82 1.99 36.38
CA PRO A 692 -1.40 3.12 37.19
C PRO A 692 0.13 3.23 37.17
N ALA A 693 0.64 4.16 36.38
CA ALA A 693 2.04 4.53 36.39
C ALA A 693 2.48 4.78 37.84
N GLY A 694 3.63 4.20 38.21
CA GLY A 694 4.25 4.38 39.53
C GLY A 694 4.59 5.86 39.71
N THR A 695 3.63 6.62 40.22
CA THR A 695 3.61 8.08 40.18
C THR A 695 4.49 8.63 41.29
N ARG A 696 5.80 8.48 41.11
CA ARG A 696 6.79 9.26 41.84
C ARG A 696 6.53 10.72 41.49
N ALA A 697 6.20 11.53 42.50
CA ALA A 697 5.92 12.94 42.33
C ALA A 697 7.21 13.67 41.91
N VAL A 698 7.47 13.74 40.60
CA VAL A 698 8.56 14.52 40.04
C VAL A 698 8.30 15.98 40.40
N GLU A 699 9.26 16.62 41.06
CA GLU A 699 9.15 18.05 41.39
C GLU A 699 8.96 18.84 40.08
N PRO A 700 7.97 19.73 39.96
CA PRO A 700 7.71 20.41 38.70
C PRO A 700 8.88 21.30 38.27
N LEU A 701 9.18 21.30 36.97
CA LEU A 701 10.14 22.22 36.36
C LEU A 701 9.52 23.62 36.29
N LEU A 702 9.74 24.41 37.35
CA LEU A 702 9.23 25.77 37.46
C LEU A 702 10.29 26.79 37.04
N PRO A 703 9.92 27.88 36.31
CA PRO A 703 10.81 28.99 36.05
C PRO A 703 11.22 29.67 37.37
N ALA A 704 12.47 30.12 37.46
CA ALA A 704 12.88 30.95 38.58
C ALA A 704 12.03 32.24 38.65
N ALA A 705 11.60 32.62 39.86
CA ALA A 705 10.82 33.83 40.08
C ALA A 705 11.47 35.05 39.41
N ALA A 706 10.71 35.76 38.58
CA ALA A 706 11.19 36.81 37.68
C ALA A 706 12.01 37.88 38.44
N GLY A 707 13.26 38.09 37.99
CA GLY A 707 14.19 39.03 38.63
C GLY A 707 15.58 38.47 38.97
N ARG A 708 16.04 37.40 38.30
CA ARG A 708 17.33 36.71 38.57
C ARG A 708 18.33 36.69 37.41
N THR A 709 18.27 37.65 36.49
CA THR A 709 19.42 37.89 35.59
C THR A 709 20.68 38.16 36.43
N GLY A 710 21.81 37.58 36.03
CA GLY A 710 23.06 37.66 36.78
C GLY A 710 23.16 36.80 38.07
N ALA A 711 22.16 36.01 38.47
CA ALA A 711 22.29 35.12 39.64
C ALA A 711 22.86 33.74 39.27
N PRO A 712 24.03 33.31 39.83
CA PRO A 712 24.63 32.02 39.53
C PRO A 712 23.68 30.83 39.71
N ALA A 713 23.90 29.79 38.90
CA ALA A 713 23.18 28.52 38.91
C ALA A 713 24.19 27.36 38.94
N PRO A 714 23.82 26.19 39.51
CA PRO A 714 24.64 24.98 39.34
C PRO A 714 24.78 24.64 37.86
N LEU A 715 25.88 23.97 37.50
CA LEU A 715 25.99 23.28 36.22
C LEU A 715 24.96 22.14 36.15
N SER A 716 24.37 21.91 34.98
CA SER A 716 23.64 20.67 34.71
C SER A 716 24.58 19.46 34.81
N LEU A 717 24.03 18.27 34.98
CA LEU A 717 24.79 17.00 35.01
C LEU A 717 25.64 16.83 33.74
N GLN A 718 25.10 17.19 32.58
CA GLN A 718 25.78 17.18 31.28
C GLN A 718 26.90 18.23 31.20
N GLN A 719 26.71 19.44 31.76
CA GLN A 719 27.80 20.44 31.87
C GLN A 719 28.87 20.02 32.88
N ARG A 720 28.50 19.38 34.00
CA ARG A 720 29.48 18.85 34.98
C ARG A 720 30.42 17.84 34.34
N GLU A 721 29.92 17.01 33.44
CA GLU A 721 30.74 16.04 32.71
C GLU A 721 31.84 16.70 31.87
N LEU A 722 31.47 17.73 31.11
CA LEU A 722 32.39 18.54 30.31
C LEU A 722 33.50 19.18 31.16
N TRP A 723 33.17 19.66 32.37
CA TRP A 723 34.13 20.26 33.30
C TRP A 723 34.92 19.26 34.16
N PHE A 724 34.52 17.99 34.19
CA PHE A 724 35.27 16.93 34.85
C PHE A 724 36.29 16.27 33.91
N LEU A 725 35.96 16.15 32.62
CA LEU A 725 36.83 15.54 31.62
C LEU A 725 37.97 16.46 31.14
N ASP A 726 37.97 17.73 31.52
CA ASP A 726 38.97 18.75 31.17
C ASP A 726 39.47 19.51 32.41
N ARG A 727 40.64 20.13 32.30
CA ARG A 727 40.99 21.24 33.19
C ARG A 727 40.35 22.54 32.69
N PRO A 728 39.95 23.48 33.58
CA PRO A 728 39.43 24.79 33.17
C PRO A 728 40.35 25.56 32.21
N GLU A 729 41.67 25.34 32.28
CA GLU A 729 42.67 25.93 31.38
C GLU A 729 42.59 25.42 29.92
N GLN A 730 41.82 24.35 29.65
CA GLN A 730 41.69 23.70 28.34
C GLN A 730 40.34 23.97 27.65
N LEU A 731 39.46 24.75 28.29
CA LEU A 731 38.27 25.31 27.65
C LEU A 731 38.67 26.07 26.39
N GLY A 732 37.96 25.80 25.29
CA GLY A 732 38.28 26.39 23.99
C GLY A 732 39.48 25.77 23.26
N SER A 733 40.09 24.69 23.73
CA SER A 733 41.11 23.97 22.95
C SER A 733 40.61 23.55 21.56
N ALA A 734 41.50 23.51 20.57
CA ALA A 734 41.19 23.32 19.14
C ALA A 734 40.34 22.06 18.83
N TYR A 735 40.41 21.05 19.70
CA TYR A 735 39.69 19.79 19.59
C TYR A 735 38.32 19.79 20.32
N ARG A 736 37.80 20.94 20.75
CA ARG A 736 36.49 21.05 21.43
C ARG A 736 35.57 22.13 20.86
N ASN A 737 35.91 22.72 19.71
CA ASN A 737 35.04 23.64 18.99
C ASN A 737 34.11 22.88 18.02
N ALA A 738 32.80 23.06 18.20
CA ALA A 738 31.79 22.64 17.24
C ALA A 738 31.54 23.77 16.22
N GLN A 739 31.37 23.40 14.96
CA GLN A 739 31.04 24.32 13.87
C GLN A 739 29.77 23.89 13.15
N LEU A 740 28.99 24.88 12.74
CA LEU A 740 27.83 24.73 11.85
C LEU A 740 28.06 25.64 10.65
N ALA A 741 28.11 25.07 9.44
CA ALA A 741 28.28 25.81 8.19
C ALA A 741 27.11 25.51 7.25
N LEU A 742 26.43 26.55 6.78
CA LEU A 742 25.28 26.48 5.88
C LEU A 742 25.51 27.32 4.63
N ARG A 743 25.48 26.69 3.45
CA ARG A 743 25.42 27.38 2.16
C ARG A 743 23.99 27.87 1.93
N VAL A 744 23.85 29.18 1.77
CA VAL A 744 22.59 29.89 1.52
C VAL A 744 22.65 30.49 0.12
N THR A 745 21.71 30.09 -0.74
CA THR A 745 21.58 30.58 -2.12
C THR A 745 20.31 31.41 -2.25
N GLY A 746 20.42 32.61 -2.81
CA GLY A 746 19.34 33.61 -2.94
C GLY A 746 19.70 34.97 -2.31
N PRO A 747 18.77 35.96 -2.37
CA PRO A 747 19.00 37.35 -1.97
C PRO A 747 18.99 37.54 -0.44
N LEU A 748 20.06 37.13 0.23
CA LEU A 748 20.19 37.25 1.68
C LEU A 748 20.41 38.71 2.13
N ASP A 749 19.40 39.36 2.72
CA ASP A 749 19.59 40.63 3.42
C ASP A 749 20.55 40.44 4.62
N ARG A 750 21.75 41.03 4.50
CA ARG A 750 22.82 41.00 5.51
C ARG A 750 22.48 41.85 6.74
N GLY A 751 21.68 42.90 6.58
CA GLY A 751 21.17 43.72 7.67
C GLY A 751 20.17 42.95 8.51
N ALA A 752 19.18 42.31 7.88
CA ALA A 752 18.26 41.38 8.56
C ALA A 752 19.02 40.23 9.24
N TYR A 753 19.99 39.60 8.57
CA TYR A 753 20.80 38.51 9.15
C TYR A 753 21.54 38.96 10.42
N THR A 754 22.16 40.15 10.38
CA THR A 754 22.86 40.71 11.55
C THR A 754 21.90 40.98 12.72
N ARG A 755 20.68 41.49 12.44
CA ARG A 755 19.62 41.63 13.46
C ARG A 755 19.16 40.28 14.02
N SER A 756 19.04 39.28 13.16
CA SER A 756 18.60 37.91 13.53
C SER A 756 19.58 37.24 14.48
N VAL A 757 20.88 37.28 14.18
CA VAL A 757 21.92 36.72 15.06
C VAL A 757 21.93 37.40 16.43
N ARG A 758 21.70 38.72 16.51
CA ARG A 758 21.58 39.43 17.78
C ARG A 758 20.33 39.03 18.56
N ALA A 759 19.16 38.99 17.93
CA ALA A 759 17.90 38.60 18.56
C ALA A 759 17.92 37.13 19.05
N LEU A 760 18.63 36.26 18.33
CA LEU A 760 18.86 34.87 18.69
C LEU A 760 19.69 34.73 19.99
N VAL A 761 20.77 35.51 20.15
CA VAL A 761 21.59 35.54 21.38
C VAL A 761 20.84 36.16 22.56
N GLU A 762 19.97 37.14 22.31
CA GLU A 762 19.14 37.73 23.37
C GLU A 762 18.09 36.71 23.89
N ARG A 763 17.41 36.02 22.96
CA ARG A 763 16.37 35.02 23.23
C ARG A 763 16.90 33.77 23.95
N HIS A 764 18.03 33.23 23.53
CA HIS A 764 18.59 31.98 24.08
C HIS A 764 19.72 32.27 25.06
N SER A 765 19.39 32.31 26.36
CA SER A 765 20.32 32.74 27.43
C SER A 765 21.64 31.98 27.46
N ILE A 766 21.64 30.70 27.06
CA ILE A 766 22.82 29.84 27.07
C ILE A 766 23.94 30.38 26.14
N LEU A 767 23.58 31.15 25.11
CA LEU A 767 24.54 31.82 24.22
C LEU A 767 25.25 33.00 24.90
N ARG A 768 24.60 33.60 25.91
CA ARG A 768 25.10 34.68 26.78
C ARG A 768 25.31 34.21 28.23
N THR A 769 25.62 32.93 28.40
CA THR A 769 26.00 32.34 29.70
C THR A 769 27.52 32.25 29.81
N VAL A 770 28.03 32.70 30.95
CA VAL A 770 29.45 32.56 31.32
C VAL A 770 29.61 31.61 32.50
N TYR A 771 30.83 31.12 32.71
CA TYR A 771 31.15 30.19 33.76
C TYR A 771 32.00 30.88 34.82
N VAL A 772 31.55 30.85 36.07
CA VAL A 772 32.16 31.54 37.21
C VAL A 772 32.49 30.54 38.32
N HIS A 773 33.38 30.89 39.23
CA HIS A 773 33.69 30.07 40.40
C HIS A 773 33.01 30.66 41.64
N ASP A 774 32.55 29.80 42.55
CA ASP A 774 32.15 30.19 43.92
C ASP A 774 33.35 30.25 44.87
N ASP A 775 33.11 30.68 46.12
CA ASP A 775 34.12 30.79 47.17
C ASP A 775 34.77 29.44 47.55
N ASP A 776 34.09 28.32 47.27
CA ASP A 776 34.58 26.94 47.46
C ASP A 776 35.35 26.43 46.22
N GLY A 777 35.51 27.25 45.17
CA GLY A 777 36.20 26.90 43.93
C GLY A 777 35.39 26.02 42.96
N ARG A 778 34.07 25.89 43.15
CA ARG A 778 33.19 25.12 42.27
C ARG A 778 32.73 25.98 41.10
N VAL A 779 32.61 25.36 39.92
CA VAL A 779 32.11 26.07 38.73
C VAL A 779 30.59 26.14 38.75
N LEU A 780 30.07 27.35 38.50
CA LEU A 780 28.67 27.70 38.33
C LEU A 780 28.47 28.36 36.96
N GLN A 781 27.25 28.32 36.44
CA GLN A 781 26.86 29.08 35.24
C GLN A 781 26.11 30.36 35.61
N GLN A 782 26.34 31.44 34.87
CA GLN A 782 25.71 32.75 35.11
C GLN A 782 25.32 33.40 33.79
N VAL A 783 24.02 33.69 33.63
CA VAL A 783 23.47 34.41 32.48
C VAL A 783 23.83 35.89 32.59
N THR A 784 24.42 36.48 31.54
CA THR A 784 24.79 37.90 31.49
C THR A 784 23.76 38.75 30.74
N ASP A 785 23.67 40.02 31.09
CA ASP A 785 22.79 40.98 30.41
C ASP A 785 23.40 41.47 29.08
N GLY A 786 22.57 41.50 28.03
CA GLY A 786 22.90 42.07 26.71
C GLY A 786 23.56 41.12 25.70
N ALA A 787 23.15 41.24 24.44
CA ALA A 787 23.66 40.47 23.29
C ALA A 787 24.62 41.26 22.37
N ASP A 788 25.79 41.67 22.86
CA ASP A 788 26.82 42.30 22.01
C ASP A 788 27.59 41.26 21.19
N ILE A 789 26.92 40.72 20.16
CA ILE A 789 27.52 39.83 19.16
C ILE A 789 27.84 40.59 17.87
N ALA A 790 29.08 40.43 17.38
CA ALA A 790 29.51 40.90 16.07
C ALA A 790 29.36 39.80 15.02
N VAL A 791 28.73 40.13 13.88
CA VAL A 791 28.68 39.25 12.70
C VAL A 791 29.80 39.66 11.74
N ASN A 792 30.78 38.78 11.58
CA ASN A 792 31.94 39.03 10.73
C ASN A 792 31.64 38.67 9.26
N VAL A 793 31.45 39.69 8.41
CA VAL A 793 31.19 39.50 6.97
C VAL A 793 32.51 39.51 6.19
N MET A 794 32.77 38.47 5.40
CA MET A 794 34.04 38.30 4.67
C MET A 794 33.77 37.85 3.23
N LYS A 795 34.47 38.44 2.24
CA LYS A 795 34.42 37.94 0.85
C LYS A 795 35.40 36.78 0.69
N VAL A 796 34.94 35.68 0.11
CA VAL A 796 35.71 34.46 -0.18
C VAL A 796 35.64 34.17 -1.68
N ARG A 797 36.63 33.42 -2.20
CA ARG A 797 36.74 33.19 -3.65
C ARG A 797 35.81 32.07 -4.15
N ASP A 798 35.77 30.97 -3.40
CA ASP A 798 35.19 29.69 -3.78
C ASP A 798 34.95 28.83 -2.52
N LEU A 799 34.34 27.65 -2.70
CA LEU A 799 34.04 26.72 -1.60
C LEU A 799 35.30 26.07 -0.99
N ASP A 800 36.41 26.01 -1.73
CA ASP A 800 37.69 25.51 -1.20
C ASP A 800 38.27 26.51 -0.18
N ALA A 801 38.24 27.81 -0.49
CA ALA A 801 38.59 28.88 0.45
C ALA A 801 37.65 28.94 1.67
N VAL A 802 36.36 28.59 1.52
CA VAL A 802 35.45 28.39 2.67
C VAL A 802 35.92 27.25 3.56
N THR A 803 36.32 26.12 2.97
CA THR A 803 36.78 24.93 3.70
C THR A 803 38.09 25.20 4.43
N GLU A 804 39.06 25.85 3.77
CA GLU A 804 40.30 26.31 4.39
C GLU A 804 40.04 27.27 5.56
N TRP A 805 39.12 28.23 5.38
CA TRP A 805 38.74 29.15 6.45
C TRP A 805 38.08 28.43 7.64
N LEU A 806 37.17 27.47 7.39
CA LEU A 806 36.52 26.70 8.44
C LEU A 806 37.54 25.91 9.28
N ARG A 807 38.54 25.29 8.64
CA ARG A 807 39.65 24.61 9.33
C ARG A 807 40.44 25.58 10.23
N ALA A 808 40.79 26.75 9.71
CA ALA A 808 41.55 27.76 10.46
C ALA A 808 40.77 28.35 11.64
N GLU A 809 39.48 28.62 11.46
CA GLU A 809 38.59 29.16 12.51
C GLU A 809 38.31 28.12 13.62
N ARG A 810 38.25 26.83 13.28
CA ARG A 810 37.98 25.73 14.23
C ARG A 810 39.02 25.66 15.34
N VAL A 811 40.31 25.80 14.98
CA VAL A 811 41.42 25.63 15.92
C VAL A 811 41.67 26.86 16.79
N ARG A 812 41.03 28.00 16.49
CA ARG A 812 41.16 29.23 17.28
C ARG A 812 40.41 29.08 18.61
N PRO A 813 41.05 29.32 19.77
CA PRO A 813 40.42 29.07 21.05
C PRO A 813 39.36 30.10 21.43
N PHE A 814 38.48 29.69 22.34
CA PHE A 814 37.64 30.58 23.15
C PHE A 814 38.33 30.85 24.49
N ALA A 815 38.41 32.10 24.91
CA ALA A 815 38.78 32.45 26.27
C ALA A 815 37.59 32.17 27.23
N PRO A 816 37.82 31.85 28.51
CA PRO A 816 36.75 31.78 29.52
C PRO A 816 35.92 33.08 29.62
N ASP A 817 36.55 34.20 29.26
CA ASP A 817 36.01 35.55 29.32
C ASP A 817 35.24 35.96 28.05
N ASP A 818 35.28 35.16 26.98
CA ASP A 818 34.66 35.51 25.69
C ASP A 818 33.14 35.61 25.80
N ARG A 819 32.58 36.73 25.34
CA ARG A 819 31.13 37.01 25.36
C ARG A 819 30.67 37.49 23.99
N PRO A 820 29.65 36.86 23.38
CA PRO A 820 29.04 35.58 23.75
C PRO A 820 29.97 34.36 23.49
N MET A 821 29.59 33.19 24.00
CA MET A 821 30.25 31.89 23.72
C MET A 821 29.92 31.34 22.31
N LEU A 822 29.84 32.23 21.33
CA LEU A 822 29.42 31.99 19.95
C LEU A 822 30.10 33.00 19.02
N ARG A 823 30.81 32.51 17.98
CA ARG A 823 31.33 33.33 16.88
C ARG A 823 30.46 33.15 15.65
N ALA A 824 29.98 34.25 15.07
CA ALA A 824 29.11 34.26 13.90
C ALA A 824 29.78 34.94 12.70
N HIS A 825 29.79 34.23 11.56
CA HIS A 825 30.44 34.66 10.32
C HIS A 825 29.50 34.53 9.12
N LEU A 826 29.64 35.45 8.17
CA LEU A 826 28.97 35.41 6.88
C LEU A 826 30.02 35.49 5.77
N LEU A 827 30.30 34.37 5.13
CA LEU A 827 31.21 34.30 3.99
C LEU A 827 30.41 34.58 2.72
N VAL A 828 30.88 35.50 1.89
CA VAL A 828 30.22 35.95 0.66
C VAL A 828 30.97 35.38 -0.53
N LEU A 829 30.34 34.47 -1.28
CA LEU A 829 30.86 33.90 -2.53
C LEU A 829 30.43 34.74 -3.73
N SER A 830 29.16 35.14 -3.77
CA SER A 830 28.60 36.06 -4.76
C SER A 830 27.50 36.95 -4.15
N GLU A 831 26.78 37.72 -4.96
CA GLU A 831 25.64 38.51 -4.48
C GLU A 831 24.45 37.63 -4.03
N ASN A 832 24.32 36.44 -4.61
CA ASN A 832 23.25 35.48 -4.32
C ASN A 832 23.77 34.17 -3.70
N GLU A 833 25.02 34.12 -3.26
CA GLU A 833 25.60 32.91 -2.68
C GLU A 833 26.48 33.23 -1.47
N HIS A 834 26.12 32.63 -0.34
CA HIS A 834 26.65 32.94 0.97
C HIS A 834 26.89 31.66 1.77
N VAL A 835 27.77 31.72 2.77
CA VAL A 835 27.91 30.69 3.80
C VAL A 835 27.74 31.34 5.17
N VAL A 836 26.70 30.92 5.88
CA VAL A 836 26.48 31.22 7.30
C VAL A 836 27.30 30.23 8.12
N ALA A 837 28.20 30.72 8.97
CA ALA A 837 29.04 29.88 9.81
C ALA A 837 28.96 30.30 11.28
N PHE A 838 28.71 29.33 12.16
CA PHE A 838 28.76 29.49 13.61
C PHE A 838 29.83 28.58 14.20
N THR A 839 30.71 29.14 15.03
CA THR A 839 31.71 28.39 15.82
C THR A 839 31.39 28.58 17.29
N ARG A 840 31.48 27.52 18.10
CA ARG A 840 31.25 27.56 19.56
C ARG A 840 32.02 26.43 20.28
N PRO A 841 32.20 26.49 21.61
CA PRO A 841 32.54 25.31 22.39
C PRO A 841 31.46 24.22 22.25
N TRP A 842 31.86 22.95 22.21
CA TRP A 842 30.95 21.80 22.09
C TRP A 842 29.91 21.73 23.22
N GLY A 843 30.30 22.11 24.43
CA GLY A 843 29.46 22.03 25.63
C GLY A 843 28.35 23.08 25.82
N VAL A 844 28.18 24.03 24.89
CA VAL A 844 27.14 25.07 25.02
C VAL A 844 25.75 24.52 24.69
N PHE A 845 25.63 23.77 23.59
CA PHE A 845 24.36 23.15 23.21
C PHE A 845 24.53 21.86 22.38
N ASP A 846 23.47 21.05 22.33
CA ASP A 846 23.44 19.74 21.67
C ASP A 846 23.01 19.79 20.19
N GLY A 847 22.94 18.62 19.54
CA GLY A 847 22.50 18.48 18.14
C GLY A 847 21.02 18.79 17.92
N TRP A 848 20.15 18.58 18.92
CA TRP A 848 18.73 18.98 18.85
C TRP A 848 18.61 20.49 18.74
N SER A 849 19.35 21.19 19.61
CA SER A 849 19.35 22.64 19.72
C SER A 849 19.83 23.35 18.45
N VAL A 850 20.64 22.69 17.61
CA VAL A 850 21.01 23.19 16.28
C VAL A 850 19.76 23.47 15.43
N ASN A 851 18.80 22.54 15.40
CA ASN A 851 17.61 22.68 14.55
C ASN A 851 16.68 23.79 15.05
N LEU A 852 16.50 23.91 16.38
CA LEU A 852 15.76 25.02 17.00
C LEU A 852 16.40 26.37 16.65
N LEU A 853 17.72 26.47 16.84
CA LEU A 853 18.50 27.67 16.58
C LEU A 853 18.42 28.12 15.12
N LEU A 854 18.44 27.18 14.17
CA LEU A 854 18.25 27.48 12.75
C LEU A 854 16.82 27.90 12.39
N THR A 855 15.83 27.30 13.03
CA THR A 855 14.42 27.62 12.82
C THR A 855 14.14 29.06 13.26
N ASP A 856 14.56 29.40 14.48
CA ASP A 856 14.48 30.77 15.02
C ASP A 856 15.25 31.78 14.15
N LEU A 857 16.49 31.44 13.74
CA LEU A 857 17.34 32.33 12.94
C LEU A 857 16.70 32.72 11.61
N PHE A 858 16.11 31.77 10.87
CA PHE A 858 15.54 32.04 9.56
C PHE A 858 14.13 32.67 9.64
N GLU A 859 13.34 32.38 10.68
CA GLU A 859 12.09 33.12 10.94
C GLU A 859 12.37 34.57 11.36
N MET A 860 13.36 34.81 12.23
CA MET A 860 13.84 36.17 12.53
C MET A 860 14.35 36.88 11.28
N HIS A 861 15.09 36.20 10.40
CA HIS A 861 15.58 36.78 9.14
C HIS A 861 14.44 37.22 8.23
N ARG A 862 13.45 36.33 8.01
CA ARG A 862 12.25 36.59 7.23
C ARG A 862 11.49 37.80 7.77
N ALA A 863 11.20 37.82 9.06
CA ALA A 863 10.45 38.90 9.70
C ALA A 863 11.21 40.24 9.63
N PHE A 864 12.50 40.25 10.01
CA PHE A 864 13.32 41.45 9.98
C PHE A 864 13.64 41.96 8.57
N GLY A 865 13.58 41.11 7.54
CA GLY A 865 13.67 41.52 6.13
C GLY A 865 12.40 42.20 5.62
N LYS A 866 11.22 41.82 6.13
CA LYS A 866 9.93 42.44 5.81
C LYS A 866 9.54 43.61 6.72
N GLY A 867 10.25 43.83 7.82
CA GLY A 867 9.90 44.82 8.85
C GLY A 867 8.78 44.35 9.79
N GLU A 868 8.58 43.04 9.88
CA GLU A 868 7.60 42.37 10.75
C GLU A 868 8.24 41.92 12.08
N GLU A 869 7.40 41.58 13.07
CA GLU A 869 7.85 40.87 14.27
C GLU A 869 7.95 39.35 14.02
N PRO A 870 8.99 38.65 14.53
CA PRO A 870 9.14 37.19 14.37
C PRO A 870 8.04 36.42 15.10
N ARG A 871 7.46 35.39 14.45
CA ARG A 871 6.42 34.55 15.04
C ARG A 871 7.02 33.33 15.74
N LEU A 872 7.50 33.52 16.96
CA LEU A 872 8.20 32.48 17.74
C LEU A 872 7.43 32.07 19.00
N THR A 873 7.45 30.77 19.32
CA THR A 873 6.87 30.23 20.56
C THR A 873 7.57 30.84 21.79
N PRO A 874 6.84 31.33 22.81
CA PRO A 874 7.43 31.82 24.06
C PRO A 874 8.11 30.70 24.85
N LEU A 875 9.36 30.94 25.29
CA LEU A 875 10.08 30.03 26.18
C LEU A 875 9.50 30.16 27.60
N GLN A 876 9.03 29.05 28.17
CA GLN A 876 8.42 29.04 29.52
C GLN A 876 9.47 28.98 30.64
N VAL A 877 10.62 28.37 30.35
CA VAL A 877 11.73 28.15 31.27
C VAL A 877 13.06 28.36 30.53
N ASP A 878 14.12 28.58 31.29
CA ASP A 878 15.47 28.76 30.75
C ASP A 878 16.37 27.54 31.04
N TYR A 879 17.50 27.41 30.35
CA TYR A 879 18.46 26.31 30.61
C TYR A 879 19.01 26.34 32.05
N ALA A 880 19.14 27.54 32.62
CA ALA A 880 19.52 27.69 34.02
C ALA A 880 18.44 27.17 35.00
N ASP A 881 17.16 27.18 34.62
CA ASP A 881 16.07 26.61 35.43
C ASP A 881 16.11 25.08 35.39
N PHE A 882 16.36 24.49 34.21
CA PHE A 882 16.64 23.06 34.04
C PHE A 882 17.76 22.59 34.96
N ALA A 883 18.91 23.28 34.96
CA ALA A 883 20.04 22.89 35.81
C ALA A 883 19.72 23.01 37.33
N ARG A 884 18.95 24.03 37.74
CA ARG A 884 18.48 24.18 39.13
C ARG A 884 17.49 23.07 39.52
N TRP A 885 16.61 22.66 38.60
CA TRP A 885 15.65 21.57 38.79
C TRP A 885 16.37 20.21 38.87
N GLN A 886 17.25 19.91 37.91
CA GLN A 886 17.99 18.66 37.83
C GLN A 886 18.84 18.45 39.09
N SER A 887 19.46 19.51 39.62
CA SER A 887 20.21 19.50 40.87
C SER A 887 19.37 19.27 42.15
N ARG A 888 18.03 19.34 42.07
CA ARG A 888 17.11 18.98 43.17
C ARG A 888 16.45 17.63 42.95
N ALA A 889 16.07 17.32 41.71
CA ALA A 889 15.40 16.08 41.34
C ALA A 889 16.32 14.86 41.33
N MET A 890 17.61 15.03 41.01
CA MET A 890 18.62 13.97 41.00
C MET A 890 19.43 14.03 42.31
N ASP A 891 18.85 13.49 43.37
CA ASP A 891 19.54 13.35 44.66
C ASP A 891 20.57 12.20 44.66
N ALA A 892 21.26 12.03 45.80
CA ALA A 892 22.31 11.03 45.93
C ALA A 892 21.78 9.57 45.98
N GLU A 893 20.50 9.36 46.32
CA GLU A 893 19.87 8.04 46.32
C GLU A 893 19.53 7.64 44.87
N GLU A 894 18.95 8.55 44.11
CA GLU A 894 18.59 8.32 42.70
C GLU A 894 19.82 8.11 41.81
N LEU A 895 20.84 8.97 41.94
CA LEU A 895 22.10 8.81 41.22
C LEU A 895 22.83 7.51 41.63
N GLY A 896 22.74 7.13 42.91
CA GLY A 896 23.29 5.85 43.40
C GLY A 896 22.59 4.62 42.79
N ALA A 897 21.27 4.67 42.61
CA ALA A 897 20.51 3.61 41.95
C ALA A 897 20.87 3.49 40.46
N GLN A 898 21.04 4.60 39.75
CA GLN A 898 21.51 4.59 38.36
C GLN A 898 22.98 4.11 38.26
N GLU A 899 23.85 4.48 39.20
CA GLU A 899 25.24 3.99 39.25
C GLU A 899 25.30 2.47 39.45
N GLU A 900 24.53 1.92 40.38
CA GLU A 900 24.51 0.48 40.65
C GLU A 900 24.03 -0.33 39.44
N TYR A 901 23.02 0.15 38.70
CA TYR A 901 22.62 -0.46 37.42
C TYR A 901 23.80 -0.51 36.43
N TRP A 902 24.48 0.62 36.17
CA TRP A 902 25.60 0.63 35.23
C TRP A 902 26.81 -0.17 35.72
N ARG A 903 27.06 -0.21 37.03
CA ARG A 903 28.08 -1.05 37.66
C ARG A 903 27.81 -2.53 37.39
N GLN A 904 26.55 -2.97 37.47
CA GLN A 904 26.16 -4.34 37.13
C GLN A 904 26.23 -4.62 35.62
N GLN A 905 25.69 -3.73 34.78
CA GLN A 905 25.70 -3.91 33.32
C GLN A 905 27.11 -3.95 32.72
N LEU A 906 28.03 -3.13 33.24
CA LEU A 906 29.42 -3.05 32.76
C LEU A 906 30.37 -4.01 33.52
N ALA A 907 29.87 -4.80 34.48
CA ALA A 907 30.68 -5.74 35.24
C ALA A 907 31.36 -6.78 34.34
N GLY A 908 32.68 -6.92 34.49
CA GLY A 908 33.49 -7.92 33.77
C GLY A 908 33.87 -7.55 32.34
N LEU A 909 33.44 -6.40 31.80
CA LEU A 909 33.95 -5.90 30.53
C LEU A 909 35.46 -5.58 30.64
N PRO A 910 36.25 -5.82 29.58
CA PRO A 910 37.64 -5.38 29.54
C PRO A 910 37.70 -3.85 29.59
N ALA A 911 38.61 -3.30 30.40
CA ALA A 911 38.74 -1.85 30.59
C ALA A 911 39.05 -1.07 29.29
N CYS A 912 39.57 -1.76 28.27
CA CYS A 912 39.88 -1.22 26.95
C CYS A 912 39.61 -2.28 25.87
N MET A 913 38.99 -1.88 24.77
CA MET A 913 38.79 -2.71 23.58
C MET A 913 40.13 -3.06 22.91
N SER A 914 40.27 -4.33 22.53
CA SER A 914 41.44 -4.93 21.87
C SER A 914 41.48 -4.68 20.35
N LEU A 915 41.06 -3.49 19.93
CA LEU A 915 40.88 -3.10 18.54
C LEU A 915 42.22 -3.09 17.78
N ARG A 916 42.27 -3.80 16.65
CA ARG A 916 43.44 -3.89 15.75
C ARG A 916 43.68 -2.52 15.11
N THR A 917 44.83 -1.92 15.41
CA THR A 917 45.29 -0.62 14.92
C THR A 917 46.50 -0.80 14.01
N ASP A 918 46.68 0.08 13.03
CA ASP A 918 47.84 0.06 12.12
C ASP A 918 49.11 0.61 12.80
N TYR A 919 48.92 1.52 13.75
CA TYR A 919 49.98 2.22 14.47
C TYR A 919 49.91 1.97 15.99
N PRO A 920 51.06 1.90 16.68
CA PRO A 920 51.08 1.72 18.13
C PRO A 920 50.56 2.98 18.85
N ARG A 921 49.65 2.79 19.80
CA ARG A 921 49.08 3.88 20.60
C ARG A 921 50.16 4.62 21.40
N GLY A 922 50.22 5.94 21.23
CA GLY A 922 51.07 6.84 22.02
C GLY A 922 50.61 7.00 23.47
N PRO A 923 51.42 7.63 24.36
CA PRO A 923 51.11 7.76 25.79
C PRO A 923 50.00 8.76 26.13
N VAL A 924 49.62 9.63 25.19
CA VAL A 924 48.55 10.64 25.31
C VAL A 924 47.89 10.80 23.94
N ARG A 925 46.59 11.05 23.88
CA ARG A 925 45.85 11.33 22.63
C ARG A 925 46.26 12.68 22.03
N SER A 926 46.56 12.72 20.72
CA SER A 926 46.75 14.00 20.00
C SER A 926 45.43 14.66 19.56
N TYR A 927 44.34 13.90 19.57
CA TYR A 927 43.04 14.24 18.98
C TYR A 927 43.07 14.50 17.46
N GLN A 928 44.17 14.22 16.75
CA GLN A 928 44.19 14.29 15.30
C GLN A 928 43.28 13.21 14.70
N GLY A 929 42.48 13.63 13.73
CA GLY A 929 41.46 12.80 13.11
C GLY A 929 41.26 13.12 11.64
N ALA A 930 40.66 12.15 10.95
CA ALA A 930 40.18 12.25 9.58
C ALA A 930 38.90 11.41 9.45
N SER A 931 38.25 11.43 8.29
CA SER A 931 37.08 10.59 8.01
C SER A 931 37.12 9.94 6.64
N VAL A 932 36.40 8.83 6.54
CA VAL A 932 36.01 8.20 5.27
C VAL A 932 34.50 8.30 5.13
N ASP A 933 34.07 9.03 4.11
CA ASP A 933 32.67 9.13 3.70
C ASP A 933 32.31 7.95 2.79
N PHE A 934 31.12 7.38 2.96
CA PHE A 934 30.54 6.36 2.10
C PHE A 934 29.01 6.41 2.15
N ASP A 935 28.34 5.89 1.13
CA ASP A 935 26.86 5.91 1.04
C ASP A 935 26.31 4.48 1.07
N VAL A 936 25.26 4.26 1.85
CA VAL A 936 24.44 3.04 1.84
C VAL A 936 23.22 3.33 0.95
N PRO A 937 23.09 2.68 -0.23
CA PRO A 937 22.02 2.96 -1.19
C PRO A 937 20.61 2.78 -0.63
N LEU A 938 19.65 3.55 -1.14
CA LEU A 938 18.25 3.52 -0.68
C LEU A 938 17.62 2.11 -0.72
N ASP A 939 17.91 1.28 -1.72
CA ASP A 939 17.37 -0.09 -1.80
C ASP A 939 17.86 -0.97 -0.63
N LEU A 940 19.11 -0.78 -0.21
CA LEU A 940 19.70 -1.47 0.92
C LEU A 940 19.16 -0.94 2.25
N LEU A 941 19.05 0.39 2.38
CA LEU A 941 18.43 1.02 3.55
C LEU A 941 16.97 0.54 3.75
N THR A 942 16.21 0.43 2.66
CA THR A 942 14.82 -0.07 2.70
C THR A 942 14.75 -1.53 3.15
N ARG A 943 15.66 -2.41 2.70
CA ARG A 943 15.74 -3.79 3.21
C ARG A 943 16.09 -3.84 4.70
N ILE A 944 17.04 -3.02 5.17
CA ILE A 944 17.37 -2.92 6.60
C ILE A 944 16.20 -2.36 7.43
N ARG A 945 15.42 -1.41 6.91
CA ARG A 945 14.18 -0.94 7.54
C ARG A 945 13.08 -2.02 7.55
N ALA A 946 12.99 -2.86 6.52
CA ALA A 946 12.08 -4.01 6.52
C ALA A 946 12.46 -5.02 7.62
N LEU A 947 13.75 -5.37 7.73
CA LEU A 947 14.27 -6.19 8.83
C LEU A 947 14.00 -5.56 10.20
N SER A 948 14.22 -4.25 10.35
CA SER A 948 13.95 -3.54 11.61
C SER A 948 12.48 -3.66 12.03
N ARG A 949 11.54 -3.52 11.07
CA ARG A 949 10.10 -3.70 11.29
C ARG A 949 9.74 -5.14 11.66
N GLN A 950 10.33 -6.12 10.97
CA GLN A 950 10.11 -7.55 11.24
C GLN A 950 10.56 -7.95 12.65
N GLU A 951 11.72 -7.47 13.09
CA GLU A 951 12.31 -7.80 14.40
C GLU A 951 11.81 -6.90 15.55
N GLY A 952 10.91 -5.95 15.29
CA GLY A 952 10.37 -5.05 16.32
C GLY A 952 11.42 -4.11 16.94
N VAL A 953 12.38 -3.64 16.13
CA VAL A 953 13.49 -2.77 16.53
C VAL A 953 13.54 -1.50 15.68
N THR A 954 14.27 -0.47 16.13
CA THR A 954 14.47 0.74 15.34
C THR A 954 15.66 0.60 14.37
N LEU A 955 15.66 1.40 13.29
CA LEU A 955 16.81 1.53 12.39
C LEU A 955 18.11 1.88 13.14
N TYR A 956 18.00 2.65 14.23
CA TYR A 956 19.12 2.97 15.12
C TYR A 956 19.76 1.71 15.70
N MET A 957 18.94 0.80 16.27
CA MET A 957 19.39 -0.46 16.86
C MET A 957 20.01 -1.36 15.78
N ALA A 958 19.41 -1.44 14.60
CA ALA A 958 19.94 -2.26 13.50
C ALA A 958 21.31 -1.80 12.99
N LEU A 959 21.49 -0.49 12.79
CA LEU A 959 22.78 0.07 12.35
C LEU A 959 23.85 0.01 13.45
N LEU A 960 23.47 0.22 14.72
CA LEU A 960 24.34 0.03 15.88
C LEU A 960 24.83 -1.42 16.00
N SER A 961 23.92 -2.40 15.90
CA SER A 961 24.29 -3.82 15.93
C SER A 961 25.17 -4.20 14.74
N ALA A 962 24.87 -3.70 13.52
CA ALA A 962 25.74 -3.93 12.37
C ALA A 962 27.15 -3.34 12.60
N TYR A 963 27.26 -2.20 13.29
CA TYR A 963 28.54 -1.57 13.60
C TYR A 963 29.32 -2.38 14.66
N ALA A 964 28.63 -2.93 15.66
CA ALA A 964 29.22 -3.89 16.60
C ALA A 964 29.74 -5.15 15.88
N VAL A 965 28.98 -5.70 14.94
CA VAL A 965 29.38 -6.88 14.16
C VAL A 965 30.59 -6.60 13.27
N LEU A 966 30.65 -5.41 12.64
CA LEU A 966 31.83 -4.91 11.92
C LEU A 966 33.06 -4.88 12.83
N LEU A 967 32.96 -4.20 13.98
CA LEU A 967 34.05 -4.04 14.94
C LEU A 967 34.54 -5.40 15.47
N GLY A 968 33.66 -6.38 15.64
CA GLY A 968 34.02 -7.75 16.01
C GLY A 968 34.86 -8.52 14.97
N GLY A 969 35.00 -8.02 13.74
CA GLY A 969 36.01 -8.50 12.78
C GLY A 969 37.39 -7.87 12.96
N TYR A 970 37.50 -6.82 13.76
CA TYR A 970 38.72 -6.04 14.01
C TYR A 970 39.18 -6.06 15.47
N THR A 971 38.51 -6.78 16.37
CA THR A 971 38.97 -6.99 17.75
C THR A 971 39.02 -8.47 18.13
N TRP A 972 39.64 -8.76 19.28
CA TRP A 972 39.67 -10.07 19.93
C TRP A 972 38.59 -10.24 20.99
N ASP A 973 37.90 -9.16 21.36
CA ASP A 973 36.90 -9.15 22.42
C ASP A 973 35.59 -9.79 21.94
N ARG A 974 34.93 -10.56 22.81
CA ARG A 974 33.60 -11.14 22.55
C ARG A 974 32.46 -10.16 22.85
N GLU A 975 32.70 -9.21 23.73
CA GLU A 975 31.72 -8.19 24.12
C GLU A 975 32.34 -6.81 23.90
N LEU A 976 31.58 -5.91 23.28
CA LEU A 976 32.02 -4.56 22.95
C LEU A 976 31.29 -3.53 23.81
N ALA A 977 32.00 -2.48 24.20
CA ALA A 977 31.44 -1.26 24.77
C ALA A 977 31.43 -0.18 23.67
N ILE A 978 30.24 0.24 23.23
CA ILE A 978 30.05 1.27 22.20
C ILE A 978 29.32 2.47 22.81
N SER A 979 29.89 3.67 22.72
CA SER A 979 29.21 4.89 23.13
C SER A 979 28.09 5.24 22.15
N THR A 980 26.96 5.70 22.68
CA THR A 980 25.81 6.16 21.90
C THR A 980 25.19 7.40 22.54
N PRO A 981 24.96 8.50 21.80
CA PRO A 981 24.28 9.67 22.34
C PRO A 981 22.77 9.42 22.46
N VAL A 982 22.14 9.94 23.52
CA VAL A 982 20.69 9.94 23.73
C VAL A 982 20.18 11.32 24.19
N ALA A 983 18.99 11.69 23.74
CA ALA A 983 18.35 12.94 24.17
C ALA A 983 17.82 12.81 25.61
N ASN A 984 18.15 13.78 26.46
CA ASN A 984 17.67 13.89 27.84
C ASN A 984 16.89 15.18 28.09
N ARG A 985 15.71 15.28 27.45
CA ARG A 985 14.72 16.35 27.66
C ARG A 985 13.49 15.76 28.36
N PRO A 986 13.46 15.68 29.70
CA PRO A 986 12.42 14.96 30.44
C PRO A 986 11.06 15.67 30.53
N SER A 987 10.92 16.90 30.02
CA SER A 987 9.72 17.73 30.20
C SER A 987 9.39 18.55 28.94
N PRO A 988 8.10 18.76 28.58
CA PRO A 988 7.68 19.54 27.40
C PRO A 988 8.25 20.95 27.33
N GLU A 989 8.39 21.62 28.47
CA GLU A 989 8.91 22.98 28.58
C GLU A 989 10.35 23.11 28.07
N LEU A 990 11.08 21.99 27.96
CA LEU A 990 12.45 21.90 27.45
C LEU A 990 12.53 21.68 25.93
N GLU A 991 11.42 21.42 25.22
CA GLU A 991 11.48 21.09 23.78
C GLU A 991 12.05 22.26 22.95
N GLN A 992 11.70 23.50 23.33
CA GLN A 992 12.09 24.73 22.64
C GLN A 992 13.36 25.38 23.21
N VAL A 993 13.95 24.84 24.28
CA VAL A 993 15.12 25.41 24.97
C VAL A 993 16.41 24.99 24.28
N VAL A 994 17.22 25.95 23.83
CA VAL A 994 18.59 25.68 23.34
C VAL A 994 19.50 25.39 24.53
N GLY A 995 20.27 24.30 24.48
CA GLY A 995 21.16 23.89 25.58
C GLY A 995 21.76 22.50 25.42
N MET A 996 22.55 22.06 26.40
CA MET A 996 23.27 20.78 26.37
C MET A 996 22.47 19.68 27.10
N PHE A 997 21.60 18.97 26.39
CA PHE A 997 20.74 17.92 26.96
C PHE A 997 21.08 16.50 26.49
N VAL A 998 22.17 16.32 25.74
CA VAL A 998 22.61 14.98 25.33
C VAL A 998 23.35 14.27 26.47
N SER A 999 22.91 13.06 26.81
CA SER A 999 23.67 12.10 27.62
C SER A 999 24.30 11.05 26.71
N GLU A 1000 25.33 10.33 27.17
CA GLU A 1000 25.94 9.21 26.46
C GLU A 1000 25.69 7.90 27.20
N LEU A 1001 25.12 6.89 26.54
CA LEU A 1001 25.01 5.53 27.07
C LEU A 1001 26.19 4.67 26.59
N VAL A 1002 26.53 3.65 27.39
CA VAL A 1002 27.54 2.65 27.04
C VAL A 1002 26.83 1.34 26.68
N MET A 1003 26.74 1.05 25.39
CA MET A 1003 26.11 -0.15 24.86
C MET A 1003 27.06 -1.34 24.98
N ARG A 1004 26.76 -2.25 25.92
CA ARG A 1004 27.39 -3.58 26.00
C ARG A 1004 26.71 -4.51 24.98
N LEU A 1005 27.45 -4.99 23.98
CA LEU A 1005 26.93 -5.89 22.94
C LEU A 1005 27.83 -7.12 22.79
N ASP A 1006 27.23 -8.31 22.91
CA ASP A 1006 27.90 -9.58 22.59
C ASP A 1006 27.99 -9.73 21.06
N VAL A 1007 29.20 -10.03 20.57
CA VAL A 1007 29.53 -10.22 19.15
C VAL A 1007 30.31 -11.51 18.88
N THR A 1008 30.15 -12.49 19.79
CA THR A 1008 30.56 -13.91 19.68
C THR A 1008 30.21 -14.50 18.32
N ARG A 1009 31.12 -15.29 17.72
CA ARG A 1009 31.11 -15.61 16.27
C ARG A 1009 29.94 -16.48 15.84
N GLU A 1010 29.52 -17.36 16.74
CA GLU A 1010 28.58 -18.45 16.51
C GLU A 1010 27.10 -18.01 16.60
N GLN A 1011 26.81 -16.83 17.18
CA GLN A 1011 25.44 -16.34 17.31
C GLN A 1011 24.91 -15.73 16.00
N ALA A 1012 23.59 -15.66 15.85
CA ALA A 1012 22.92 -14.98 14.74
C ALA A 1012 22.89 -13.46 14.92
N PHE A 1013 22.71 -12.68 13.84
CA PHE A 1013 22.57 -11.22 13.94
C PHE A 1013 21.31 -10.81 14.71
N THR A 1014 20.21 -11.59 14.60
CA THR A 1014 18.98 -11.42 15.37
C THR A 1014 19.20 -11.48 16.89
N ALA A 1015 20.18 -12.25 17.38
CA ALA A 1015 20.56 -12.27 18.79
C ALA A 1015 21.24 -10.95 19.24
N VAL A 1016 22.11 -10.38 18.40
CA VAL A 1016 22.77 -9.08 18.66
C VAL A 1016 21.74 -7.94 18.63
N LEU A 1017 20.76 -7.99 17.72
CA LEU A 1017 19.61 -7.09 17.68
C LEU A 1017 18.79 -7.14 18.99
N ALA A 1018 18.43 -8.33 19.46
CA ALA A 1018 17.70 -8.51 20.71
C ALA A 1018 18.49 -7.97 21.93
N GLY A 1019 19.80 -8.21 21.97
CA GLY A 1019 20.70 -7.64 22.98
C GLY A 1019 20.73 -6.11 22.95
N ALA A 1020 20.88 -5.51 21.76
CA ALA A 1020 20.85 -4.06 21.58
C ALA A 1020 19.50 -3.44 21.99
N ARG A 1021 18.38 -4.09 21.65
CA ARG A 1021 17.04 -3.66 22.07
C ARG A 1021 16.94 -3.65 23.61
N LYS A 1022 17.36 -4.73 24.28
CA LYS A 1022 17.34 -4.84 25.74
C LYS A 1022 18.14 -3.72 26.40
N VAL A 1023 19.43 -3.58 26.05
CA VAL A 1023 20.34 -2.61 26.68
C VAL A 1023 19.90 -1.16 26.40
N MET A 1024 19.36 -0.88 25.20
CA MET A 1024 18.85 0.45 24.85
C MET A 1024 17.58 0.81 25.63
N VAL A 1025 16.67 -0.15 25.84
CA VAL A 1025 15.42 0.08 26.59
C VAL A 1025 15.69 0.25 28.09
N GLU A 1026 16.51 -0.61 28.69
CA GLU A 1026 16.89 -0.50 30.10
C GLU A 1026 17.76 0.75 30.35
N GLY A 1027 18.79 0.98 29.53
CA GLY A 1027 19.74 2.09 29.70
C GLY A 1027 19.12 3.49 29.59
N GLN A 1028 17.99 3.65 28.88
CA GLN A 1028 17.25 4.91 28.82
C GLN A 1028 16.63 5.34 30.17
N GLN A 1029 16.44 4.40 31.11
CA GLN A 1029 15.97 4.69 32.48
C GLN A 1029 17.09 5.14 33.43
N HIS A 1030 18.34 4.96 33.01
CA HIS A 1030 19.53 5.25 33.83
C HIS A 1030 20.45 6.28 33.14
N LYS A 1031 19.90 7.14 32.29
CA LYS A 1031 20.64 8.08 31.42
C LYS A 1031 21.01 9.43 32.06
N ASP A 1032 20.57 9.67 33.29
CA ASP A 1032 20.79 10.94 33.99
C ASP A 1032 22.15 10.99 34.67
N LEU A 1033 22.67 9.83 35.08
CA LEU A 1033 24.01 9.68 35.63
C LEU A 1033 25.07 10.20 34.63
N PRO A 1034 25.90 11.20 35.00
CA PRO A 1034 27.00 11.65 34.16
C PRO A 1034 27.99 10.52 33.88
N ARG A 1035 28.48 10.41 32.64
CA ARG A 1035 29.57 9.47 32.31
C ARG A 1035 30.81 9.77 33.15
N ALA A 1036 31.07 11.04 33.47
CA ALA A 1036 32.12 11.47 34.38
C ALA A 1036 32.04 10.86 35.79
N ASP A 1037 30.84 10.64 36.31
CA ASP A 1037 30.62 10.04 37.62
C ASP A 1037 30.77 8.51 37.51
N LEU A 1038 30.23 7.91 36.45
CA LEU A 1038 30.42 6.48 36.13
C LEU A 1038 31.89 6.08 35.89
N VAL A 1039 32.67 6.94 35.21
CA VAL A 1039 34.12 6.74 35.00
C VAL A 1039 34.85 6.71 36.34
N ARG A 1040 34.53 7.61 37.28
CA ARG A 1040 35.12 7.59 38.63
C ARG A 1040 34.72 6.35 39.42
N ALA A 1041 33.49 5.89 39.25
CA ALA A 1041 32.94 4.73 39.94
C ALA A 1041 33.52 3.38 39.47
N LEU A 1042 33.95 3.29 38.20
CA LEU A 1042 34.38 2.04 37.55
C LEU A 1042 35.85 2.00 37.08
N VAL A 1043 36.51 3.13 36.89
CA VAL A 1043 37.88 3.22 36.34
C VAL A 1043 38.79 4.00 37.30
N PRO A 1044 39.44 3.33 38.27
CA PRO A 1044 40.21 3.99 39.32
C PRO A 1044 41.36 4.87 38.81
N GLU A 1045 42.05 4.44 37.74
CA GLU A 1045 43.11 5.19 37.07
C GLU A 1045 42.85 5.20 35.55
N PRO A 1046 42.19 6.24 35.00
CA PRO A 1046 41.91 6.34 33.58
C PRO A 1046 43.16 6.49 32.72
N ASP A 1047 43.27 5.68 31.67
CA ASP A 1047 44.37 5.73 30.69
C ASP A 1047 44.28 7.03 29.84
N PRO A 1048 45.25 7.97 29.92
CA PRO A 1048 45.21 9.22 29.16
C PRO A 1048 45.28 9.01 27.64
N ALA A 1049 45.76 7.85 27.18
CA ALA A 1049 45.82 7.48 25.77
C ALA A 1049 44.47 6.99 25.21
N ARG A 1050 43.42 6.85 26.03
CA ARG A 1050 42.13 6.27 25.62
C ARG A 1050 40.92 7.08 26.10
N PRO A 1051 39.81 7.10 25.34
CA PRO A 1051 38.50 7.42 25.91
C PRO A 1051 38.13 6.37 26.98
N PRO A 1052 37.66 6.76 28.18
CA PRO A 1052 37.31 5.81 29.25
C PRO A 1052 35.96 5.13 28.98
N LEU A 1053 35.75 3.92 29.51
CA LEU A 1053 34.58 3.04 29.34
C LEU A 1053 34.34 2.49 27.92
N ALA A 1054 34.43 3.31 26.88
CA ALA A 1054 34.20 2.90 25.49
C ALA A 1054 35.04 3.75 24.53
N GLN A 1055 35.79 3.09 23.66
CA GLN A 1055 36.73 3.72 22.73
C GLN A 1055 36.14 4.05 21.36
N VAL A 1056 34.92 3.59 21.08
CA VAL A 1056 34.22 3.76 19.80
C VAL A 1056 32.83 4.33 20.02
N MET A 1057 32.34 5.13 19.07
CA MET A 1057 30.99 5.72 19.11
C MET A 1057 30.18 5.38 17.86
N PHE A 1058 28.87 5.21 18.04
CA PHE A 1058 27.87 5.19 16.97
C PHE A 1058 26.93 6.38 17.12
N ASN A 1059 26.51 6.98 16.01
CA ASN A 1059 25.50 8.03 16.00
C ASN A 1059 24.68 7.99 14.71
N LEU A 1060 23.35 8.13 14.82
CA LEU A 1060 22.43 8.30 13.69
C LEU A 1060 21.72 9.64 13.84
N LEU A 1061 21.91 10.53 12.87
CA LEU A 1061 21.25 11.82 12.81
C LEU A 1061 20.04 11.72 11.85
N PRO A 1062 18.86 12.22 12.25
CA PRO A 1062 17.70 12.26 11.36
C PRO A 1062 17.99 13.18 10.16
N ARG A 1063 17.24 12.98 9.05
CA ARG A 1063 17.37 13.82 7.85
C ARG A 1063 17.28 15.30 8.24
N ALA A 1064 18.34 16.06 7.96
CA ALA A 1064 18.35 17.50 8.19
C ALA A 1064 17.20 18.14 7.43
N ALA A 1065 16.31 18.82 8.15
CA ALA A 1065 15.20 19.53 7.53
C ALA A 1065 15.76 20.57 6.55
N SER A 1066 15.49 20.39 5.26
CA SER A 1066 15.64 21.49 4.31
C SER A 1066 14.65 22.56 4.73
N ALA A 1067 15.13 23.61 5.39
CA ALA A 1067 14.32 24.73 5.82
C ALA A 1067 13.71 25.42 4.60
N LYS A 1068 12.51 24.99 4.20
CA LYS A 1068 11.64 25.76 3.30
C LYS A 1068 11.29 27.03 4.06
N GLY A 1069 11.69 28.19 3.53
CA GLY A 1069 11.38 29.48 4.11
C GLY A 1069 9.87 29.75 4.07
N GLY A 1070 9.19 29.47 5.18
CA GLY A 1070 7.75 29.72 5.37
C GLY A 1070 6.83 28.70 4.70
N ALA A 1071 5.67 28.46 5.32
CA ALA A 1071 4.58 27.63 4.79
C ALA A 1071 3.73 28.35 3.71
N ASP A 1072 4.18 29.51 3.23
CA ASP A 1072 3.37 30.52 2.53
C ASP A 1072 4.01 30.99 1.20
N GLY A 1073 4.77 30.10 0.56
CA GLY A 1073 5.27 30.27 -0.81
C GLY A 1073 6.42 31.26 -1.07
N SER A 1074 6.86 32.06 -0.09
CA SER A 1074 7.98 33.00 -0.29
C SER A 1074 9.37 32.33 -0.23
N ALA A 1075 9.71 31.56 -1.26
CA ALA A 1075 10.88 30.69 -1.33
C ALA A 1075 12.14 31.36 -1.93
N ASP A 1076 12.52 32.54 -1.45
CA ASP A 1076 13.68 33.28 -1.99
C ASP A 1076 15.04 32.67 -1.60
N LEU A 1077 15.13 31.96 -0.46
CA LEU A 1077 16.39 31.42 0.07
C LEU A 1077 16.40 29.88 0.12
N ARG A 1078 17.38 29.26 -0.53
CA ARG A 1078 17.69 27.82 -0.41
C ARG A 1078 18.86 27.62 0.55
N VAL A 1079 18.62 26.90 1.63
CA VAL A 1079 19.61 26.59 2.67
C VAL A 1079 20.05 25.12 2.54
N THR A 1080 21.36 24.87 2.57
CA THR A 1080 21.96 23.54 2.55
C THR A 1080 23.13 23.47 3.52
N GLN A 1081 23.23 22.43 4.34
CA GLN A 1081 24.36 22.27 5.25
C GLN A 1081 25.62 21.89 4.46
N LEU A 1082 26.72 22.61 4.68
CA LEU A 1082 28.01 22.26 4.10
C LEU A 1082 28.65 21.15 4.91
N ARG A 1083 29.24 20.18 4.20
CA ARG A 1083 30.17 19.23 4.81
C ARG A 1083 31.41 19.99 5.23
N THR A 1084 31.68 19.99 6.53
CA THR A 1084 33.00 20.33 7.06
C THR A 1084 33.72 19.01 7.32
N ASP A 1085 35.04 18.97 7.21
CA ASP A 1085 35.82 17.79 7.62
C ASP A 1085 35.41 17.36 9.03
N GLN A 1086 35.34 16.05 9.30
CA GLN A 1086 35.31 15.59 10.69
C GLN A 1086 36.56 16.13 11.37
N GLY A 1087 36.37 16.82 12.49
CA GLY A 1087 37.46 17.55 13.14
C GLY A 1087 38.29 16.63 14.04
N PRO A 1088 38.41 16.95 15.33
CA PRO A 1088 39.17 16.14 16.26
C PRO A 1088 38.58 14.74 16.44
N ALA A 1089 39.45 13.73 16.50
CA ALA A 1089 39.06 12.37 16.87
C ALA A 1089 38.91 12.27 18.40
N MET A 1090 37.69 12.44 18.90
CA MET A 1090 37.36 12.29 20.33
C MET A 1090 37.35 10.82 20.78
N TYR A 1091 37.05 9.92 19.84
CA TYR A 1091 37.06 8.46 19.96
C TYR A 1091 38.07 7.87 18.97
N ASP A 1092 38.45 6.60 19.15
CA ASP A 1092 39.34 5.92 18.22
C ASP A 1092 38.68 5.73 16.85
N LEU A 1093 37.38 5.36 16.85
CA LEU A 1093 36.49 5.31 15.69
C LEU A 1093 35.10 5.86 16.05
N THR A 1094 34.49 6.64 15.16
CA THR A 1094 33.11 7.12 15.25
C THR A 1094 32.38 6.90 13.93
N LEU A 1095 31.37 6.04 13.91
CA LEU A 1095 30.45 5.96 12.77
C LEU A 1095 29.29 6.95 12.98
N THR A 1096 29.22 7.98 12.14
CA THR A 1096 28.06 8.88 12.07
C THR A 1096 27.29 8.59 10.78
N ALA A 1097 26.00 8.32 10.91
CA ALA A 1097 25.08 8.08 9.81
C ALA A 1097 24.04 9.21 9.72
N VAL A 1098 23.65 9.61 8.51
CA VAL A 1098 22.70 10.69 8.25
C VAL A 1098 21.74 10.26 7.14
N GLU A 1099 20.44 10.37 7.38
CA GLU A 1099 19.43 10.01 6.37
C GLU A 1099 19.33 11.07 5.25
N THR A 1100 19.22 10.60 4.01
CA THR A 1100 19.15 11.41 2.79
C THR A 1100 18.10 10.86 1.83
N ASP A 1101 17.73 11.64 0.81
CA ASP A 1101 16.77 11.17 -0.21
C ASP A 1101 17.34 10.05 -1.10
N ALA A 1102 18.67 9.82 -1.09
CA ALA A 1102 19.36 8.79 -1.86
C ALA A 1102 19.66 7.50 -1.05
N GLY A 1103 19.29 7.46 0.24
CA GLY A 1103 19.69 6.41 1.18
C GLY A 1103 20.30 7.00 2.45
N LEU A 1104 21.32 6.34 2.99
CA LEU A 1104 21.99 6.77 4.22
C LEU A 1104 23.43 7.18 3.90
N HIS A 1105 23.77 8.43 4.22
CA HIS A 1105 25.14 8.93 4.10
C HIS A 1105 25.90 8.66 5.39
N CYS A 1106 27.03 7.98 5.31
CA CYS A 1106 27.84 7.56 6.45
C CYS A 1106 29.23 8.20 6.40
N SER A 1107 29.73 8.60 7.57
CA SER A 1107 31.08 9.12 7.78
C SER A 1107 31.71 8.34 8.92
N LEU A 1108 32.75 7.54 8.61
CA LEU A 1108 33.56 6.85 9.60
C LEU A 1108 34.77 7.75 9.96
N GLY A 1109 34.63 8.50 11.06
CA GLY A 1109 35.71 9.30 11.63
C GLY A 1109 36.68 8.42 12.44
N TYR A 1110 37.98 8.72 12.39
CA TYR A 1110 39.01 7.90 13.00
C TYR A 1110 40.20 8.73 13.50
N SER A 1111 40.94 8.23 14.48
CA SER A 1111 42.21 8.83 14.90
C SER A 1111 43.35 8.44 13.96
N THR A 1112 44.04 9.45 13.42
CA THR A 1112 45.20 9.26 12.53
C THR A 1112 46.44 8.75 13.26
N ASP A 1113 46.46 8.82 14.60
CA ASP A 1113 47.51 8.23 15.44
C ASP A 1113 47.44 6.69 15.50
N LEU A 1114 46.31 6.11 15.06
CA LEU A 1114 45.98 4.69 15.25
C LEU A 1114 45.70 3.95 13.94
N PHE A 1115 45.06 4.61 12.97
CA PHE A 1115 44.64 3.96 11.71
C PHE A 1115 45.23 4.63 10.48
N ALA A 1116 45.65 3.80 9.53
CA ALA A 1116 45.89 4.19 8.16
C ALA A 1116 44.56 4.38 7.43
N ARG A 1117 44.50 5.35 6.51
CA ARG A 1117 43.29 5.66 5.73
C ARG A 1117 42.72 4.41 5.04
N ASP A 1118 43.58 3.65 4.37
CA ASP A 1118 43.23 2.42 3.65
C ASP A 1118 42.51 1.38 4.55
N THR A 1119 42.86 1.33 5.84
CA THR A 1119 42.22 0.41 6.81
C THR A 1119 40.80 0.84 7.12
N VAL A 1120 40.58 2.15 7.28
CA VAL A 1120 39.25 2.73 7.51
C VAL A 1120 38.39 2.69 6.25
N GLU A 1121 38.98 2.84 5.05
CA GLU A 1121 38.29 2.62 3.78
C GLU A 1121 37.83 1.17 3.61
N ARG A 1122 38.64 0.18 4.06
CA ARG A 1122 38.19 -1.22 4.13
C ARG A 1122 37.08 -1.44 5.15
N MET A 1123 37.10 -0.77 6.31
CA MET A 1123 36.00 -0.82 7.29
C MET A 1123 34.70 -0.23 6.72
N ALA A 1124 34.77 0.92 6.05
CA ALA A 1124 33.63 1.59 5.42
C ALA A 1124 32.96 0.71 4.34
N LEU A 1125 33.76 0.21 3.38
CA LEU A 1125 33.29 -0.71 2.34
C LEU A 1125 32.82 -2.06 2.91
N GLY A 1126 33.40 -2.49 4.03
CA GLY A 1126 33.00 -3.69 4.77
C GLY A 1126 31.66 -3.53 5.48
N PHE A 1127 31.35 -2.33 6.01
CA PHE A 1127 30.06 -2.04 6.65
C PHE A 1127 28.90 -2.05 5.64
N GLU A 1128 29.09 -1.42 4.48
CA GLU A 1128 28.08 -1.45 3.40
C GLU A 1128 27.79 -2.89 2.94
N ARG A 1129 28.85 -3.71 2.76
CA ARG A 1129 28.70 -5.14 2.43
C ARG A 1129 28.06 -5.96 3.55
N LEU A 1130 28.45 -5.72 4.81
CA LEU A 1130 27.85 -6.39 5.96
C LEU A 1130 26.35 -6.12 6.07
N LEU A 1131 25.90 -4.89 5.77
CA LEU A 1131 24.47 -4.59 5.66
C LEU A 1131 23.80 -5.38 4.51
N ARG A 1132 24.49 -5.64 3.38
CA ARG A 1132 23.94 -6.49 2.29
C ARG A 1132 23.78 -7.94 2.75
N GLU A 1133 24.77 -8.50 3.42
CA GLU A 1133 24.70 -9.87 3.96
C GLU A 1133 23.60 -10.00 5.03
N ILE A 1134 23.54 -9.05 5.98
CA ILE A 1134 22.47 -8.97 6.99
C ILE A 1134 21.09 -8.89 6.35
N ALA A 1135 20.93 -8.09 5.29
CA ALA A 1135 19.68 -7.95 4.56
C ALA A 1135 19.31 -9.18 3.71
N ALA A 1136 20.25 -10.10 3.45
CA ALA A 1136 20.03 -11.33 2.71
C ALA A 1136 19.80 -12.55 3.62
N GLY A 1137 20.36 -12.55 4.83
CA GLY A 1137 20.24 -13.67 5.79
C GLY A 1137 20.51 -13.25 7.23
N PRO A 1138 19.53 -12.62 7.93
CA PRO A 1138 19.72 -12.12 9.30
C PRO A 1138 19.94 -13.22 10.35
N ASP A 1139 19.51 -14.45 10.07
CA ASP A 1139 19.72 -15.61 10.95
C ASP A 1139 21.08 -16.30 10.74
N ALA A 1140 21.89 -15.83 9.79
CA ALA A 1140 23.26 -16.34 9.60
C ALA A 1140 24.15 -15.98 10.80
N SER A 1141 25.14 -16.84 11.07
CA SER A 1141 26.11 -16.58 12.14
C SER A 1141 26.94 -15.33 11.85
N LEU A 1142 27.40 -14.63 12.90
CA LEU A 1142 28.25 -13.45 12.73
C LEU A 1142 29.54 -13.77 11.97
N GLU A 1143 30.06 -14.99 12.11
CA GLU A 1143 31.18 -15.50 11.30
C GLU A 1143 30.85 -15.52 9.80
N ALA A 1144 29.72 -16.11 9.40
CA ALA A 1144 29.30 -16.17 8.01
C ALA A 1144 29.05 -14.77 7.42
N LEU A 1145 28.38 -13.89 8.18
CA LEU A 1145 28.12 -12.51 7.78
C LEU A 1145 29.42 -11.69 7.61
N ARG A 1146 30.40 -11.86 8.51
CA ARG A 1146 31.72 -11.23 8.40
C ARG A 1146 32.49 -11.75 7.18
N ALA A 1147 32.47 -13.06 6.94
CA ALA A 1147 33.11 -13.69 5.79
C ALA A 1147 32.50 -13.23 4.45
N GLY A 1148 31.17 -13.20 4.33
CA GLY A 1148 30.47 -12.69 3.15
C GLY A 1148 30.77 -11.21 2.87
N ALA A 1149 30.84 -10.40 3.93
CA ALA A 1149 31.25 -8.99 3.84
C ALA A 1149 32.73 -8.78 3.46
N GLY A 1150 33.55 -9.84 3.45
CA GLY A 1150 34.99 -9.76 3.19
C GLY A 1150 35.76 -9.09 4.33
N LEU A 1151 35.24 -9.16 5.56
CA LEU A 1151 35.92 -8.69 6.76
C LEU A 1151 37.03 -9.68 7.15
N PRO A 1152 38.07 -9.23 7.89
CA PRO A 1152 39.12 -10.14 8.34
C PRO A 1152 38.52 -11.29 9.17
N GLU A 1153 38.99 -12.52 8.94
CA GLU A 1153 38.82 -13.56 9.95
C GLU A 1153 39.45 -13.06 11.25
N ALA A 1154 38.63 -12.97 12.30
CA ALA A 1154 39.15 -12.91 13.65
C ALA A 1154 39.88 -14.23 13.88
N LEU A 1155 41.13 -14.17 14.34
CA LEU A 1155 41.99 -15.35 14.48
C LEU A 1155 41.68 -16.13 15.77
#